data_AF-A0A7C3K7S3-F1
#
_entry.id   AF-A0A7C3K7S3-F1
#
_cell.length_a   1.000
_cell.length_b   1.000
_cell.length_c   1.000
_cell.angle_alpha   90.00
_cell.angle_beta   90.00
_cell.angle_gamma   90.00
#
_symmetry.space_group_name_H-M   'P 1'
#
loop_
_entity.id
_entity.type
_entity.pdbx_description
1 polymer ?
#
loop_
_entity_poly.entity_id
_entity_poly.type
_entity_poly.pdbx_seq_one_letter_code
_entity_poly.pdbx_strand_id
1 'polypeptide(L)'
;MPVCSIIIPVHNAERTIGEAIASVQAQTLEDWEIIAVDDGSTDRSAVIVAEAARSDPRVRLIRQPNRGPAEARNRGLDRAHGDFIGFLDADDVLLPHALRVLVATAVRSPDRAAFGSYDRIAPDGRDLRWPTVEPLDSLGLDEFRAFNRFPVHCQLIERKTLGDVRFRGELPALEDWDFWLRLAERGVRWFNCRSIVGRVRLSPCSRSTGYRNVVLAARDMMSRVRAIDVLQRFALEAATAAALGDPSPDCDDAASIYALAGELPPVTPELAARVARWTLPAAACDGPDCWNVLLDRFVAALAPLWRRLEQDGRTVHDEQCARSFEDAALTELAPLLVEPEAIVERIMAELDPAQPVVLVGFGRNARRLAPALAQKGIKVSARDDRVDPADPPRDASAFGIRFDRMNDPVDPRAHVIVTPLDDAAIMARLDSASAARAIRWSRHRAALAHHWRARLLSAWPAAPSVSDVSSPNPRLEPRNPISAPARAPEVSVIVPLFNSAQTIAETIASVQAQTFDRWEAVIVDDASTDRGPSIAHRIGETDHRVRIVRHDRNRGLAAARNTGITHARAPFIHFLDADDWLLPDGLARLLGAARASRHGAAFGAHEWRDSRGLRLGASDHPLRPVNLDRLMEGSCFPAHAQLISREALKNERFDESLRCIEDYDLWLRLALRGLEWAPVQGCKPVCAYRLRPGSMSRGEESMMLTTFAVRNAAFRRARASGMPAGGIDLSEERLARIHQQCAITYCTMRAAREEAGDPVDEAADLYRSAIAAVPALALRRIDPACAAAAACGDLPYARCDVPSSWSTRAEEYLPPLIAWWSRCIAEGWAEPDLIDAALARLARLILDARDVADAMVQSLPAGTSSAGPLIVYGWGRNGRLLADALSRRGMPFLIHDDAPIDPPASLSLASPADLSNPGSHILISPLDDHAILERLGNASRASRTRWSAVVAHLAQQHLARLRHVAHAAPMNPGKAVGAQADN
;
A
#
# COMPACT_ATOMS: atom_id res chain seq x y z
N MET A 1 -16.06 28.27 31.33
CA MET A 1 -15.92 28.43 29.87
C MET A 1 -16.37 27.12 29.24
N PRO A 2 -17.04 27.13 28.08
CA PRO A 2 -17.49 25.89 27.43
C PRO A 2 -16.27 25.02 27.06
N VAL A 3 -16.43 23.70 27.02
CA VAL A 3 -15.38 22.78 26.54
C VAL A 3 -15.30 22.85 25.02
N CYS A 4 -16.44 22.90 24.34
CA CYS A 4 -16.52 22.95 22.87
C CYS A 4 -17.23 24.23 22.38
N SER A 5 -16.72 24.86 21.31
CA SER A 5 -17.50 25.78 20.49
C SER A 5 -17.83 25.11 19.16
N ILE A 6 -19.12 25.00 18.84
CA ILE A 6 -19.61 24.46 17.58
C ILE A 6 -20.07 25.62 16.70
N ILE A 7 -19.36 25.84 15.59
CA ILE A 7 -19.61 26.93 14.67
C ILE A 7 -20.49 26.44 13.51
N ILE A 8 -21.62 27.09 13.30
CA ILE A 8 -22.61 26.73 12.27
C ILE A 8 -22.72 27.88 11.27
N PRO A 9 -22.21 27.76 10.02
CA PRO A 9 -22.53 28.70 8.96
C PRO A 9 -23.97 28.46 8.48
N VAL A 10 -24.79 29.49 8.47
CA VAL A 10 -26.23 29.39 8.13
C VAL A 10 -26.53 30.26 6.91
N HIS A 11 -27.03 29.65 5.83
CA HIS A 11 -27.55 30.38 4.68
C HIS A 11 -28.72 29.60 4.08
N ASN A 12 -29.93 30.14 4.15
CA ASN A 12 -31.15 29.57 3.56
C ASN A 12 -31.39 28.08 3.90
N ALA A 13 -31.28 27.75 5.18
CA ALA A 13 -31.40 26.40 5.74
C ALA A 13 -32.65 26.21 6.61
N GLU A 14 -33.76 26.94 6.35
CA GLU A 14 -34.97 26.94 7.19
C GLU A 14 -35.48 25.52 7.51
N ARG A 15 -35.34 24.59 6.56
CA ARG A 15 -35.83 23.21 6.70
C ARG A 15 -34.99 22.34 7.64
N THR A 16 -33.71 22.67 7.84
CA THR A 16 -32.75 21.74 8.46
C THR A 16 -32.01 22.32 9.65
N ILE A 17 -31.89 23.66 9.75
CA ILE A 17 -31.12 24.31 10.81
C ILE A 17 -31.66 23.98 12.22
N GLY A 18 -32.97 23.77 12.34
CA GLY A 18 -33.58 23.32 13.59
C GLY A 18 -33.08 21.95 14.03
N GLU A 19 -32.94 21.01 13.10
CA GLU A 19 -32.40 19.67 13.37
C GLU A 19 -30.91 19.72 13.73
N ALA A 20 -30.12 20.54 13.02
CA ALA A 20 -28.70 20.72 13.30
C ALA A 20 -28.47 21.24 14.73
N ILE A 21 -29.20 22.28 15.14
CA ILE A 21 -29.14 22.83 16.51
C ILE A 21 -29.59 21.79 17.53
N ALA A 22 -30.73 21.12 17.29
CA ALA A 22 -31.25 20.08 18.18
C ALA A 22 -30.24 18.93 18.37
N SER A 23 -29.45 18.61 17.34
CA SER A 23 -28.43 17.56 17.40
C SER A 23 -27.27 17.89 18.35
N VAL A 24 -26.90 19.17 18.45
CA VAL A 24 -25.92 19.66 19.42
C VAL A 24 -26.54 19.76 20.80
N GLN A 25 -27.81 20.18 20.89
CA GLN A 25 -28.56 20.21 22.15
C GLN A 25 -28.71 18.83 22.80
N ALA A 26 -28.80 17.77 21.98
CA ALA A 26 -28.90 16.39 22.41
C ALA A 26 -27.55 15.74 22.80
N GLN A 27 -26.44 16.49 22.80
CA GLN A 27 -25.14 15.93 23.12
C GLN A 27 -25.04 15.52 24.60
N THR A 28 -24.44 14.36 24.82
CA THR A 28 -24.16 13.81 26.16
C THR A 28 -23.02 14.53 26.89
N LEU A 29 -22.20 15.31 26.18
CA LEU A 29 -21.32 16.31 26.79
C LEU A 29 -22.12 17.61 26.81
N GLU A 30 -22.34 18.20 27.98
CA GLU A 30 -23.23 19.37 28.12
C GLU A 30 -22.51 20.73 28.00
N ASP A 31 -21.19 20.74 28.20
CA ASP A 31 -20.34 21.94 28.20
C ASP A 31 -19.95 22.37 26.78
N TRP A 32 -20.90 22.89 26.02
CA TRP A 32 -20.68 23.44 24.69
C TRP A 32 -21.34 24.81 24.51
N GLU A 33 -20.92 25.54 23.48
CA GLU A 33 -21.66 26.67 22.92
C GLU A 33 -21.87 26.48 21.41
N ILE A 34 -22.97 26.99 20.88
CA ILE A 34 -23.22 27.11 19.44
C ILE A 34 -23.03 28.56 19.03
N ILE A 35 -22.25 28.77 17.98
CA ILE A 35 -22.08 30.06 17.31
C ILE A 35 -22.61 29.91 15.89
N ALA A 36 -23.89 30.22 15.72
CA ALA A 36 -24.56 30.19 14.44
C ALA A 36 -24.39 31.54 13.73
N VAL A 37 -23.67 31.53 12.62
CA VAL A 37 -23.38 32.71 11.81
C VAL A 37 -24.29 32.70 10.59
N ASP A 38 -25.35 33.50 10.65
CA ASP A 38 -26.26 33.74 9.54
C ASP A 38 -25.60 34.64 8.49
N ASP A 39 -25.32 34.04 7.34
CA ASP A 39 -24.61 34.60 6.21
C ASP A 39 -25.59 35.18 5.18
N GLY A 40 -26.48 36.05 5.67
CA GLY A 40 -27.47 36.76 4.86
C GLY A 40 -28.59 35.88 4.33
N SER A 41 -29.18 35.01 5.17
CA SER A 41 -30.36 34.24 4.79
C SER A 41 -31.55 35.15 4.48
N THR A 42 -32.33 34.77 3.47
CA THR A 42 -33.57 35.42 3.05
C THR A 42 -34.82 34.67 3.51
N ASP A 43 -34.66 33.45 4.01
CA ASP A 43 -35.73 32.60 4.57
C ASP A 43 -35.83 32.74 6.11
N ARG A 44 -36.57 31.84 6.78
CA ARG A 44 -36.73 31.91 8.24
C ARG A 44 -35.55 31.34 9.04
N SER A 45 -34.42 30.98 8.42
CA SER A 45 -33.27 30.38 9.13
C SER A 45 -32.84 31.20 10.34
N ALA A 46 -32.62 32.50 10.14
CA ALA A 46 -32.15 33.38 11.19
C ALA A 46 -33.20 33.60 12.30
N VAL A 47 -34.49 33.40 12.01
CA VAL A 47 -35.57 33.44 13.01
C VAL A 47 -35.52 32.18 13.87
N ILE A 48 -35.35 31.00 13.25
CA ILE A 48 -35.24 29.71 13.95
C ILE A 48 -34.04 29.71 14.90
N VAL A 49 -32.88 30.21 14.45
CA VAL A 49 -31.70 30.33 15.33
C VAL A 49 -31.96 31.32 16.47
N ALA A 50 -32.65 32.45 16.21
CA ALA A 50 -32.99 33.41 17.26
C ALA A 50 -34.02 32.88 18.27
N GLU A 51 -34.89 31.96 17.86
CA GLU A 51 -35.79 31.22 18.74
C GLU A 51 -35.00 30.25 19.62
N ALA A 52 -34.08 29.49 19.03
CA ALA A 52 -33.19 28.59 19.79
C ALA A 52 -32.29 29.34 20.78
N ALA A 53 -31.75 30.51 20.40
CA ALA A 53 -30.95 31.37 21.28
C ALA A 53 -31.75 31.96 22.44
N ARG A 54 -33.07 32.12 22.29
CA ARG A 54 -33.96 32.52 23.38
C ARG A 54 -34.27 31.39 24.34
N SER A 55 -34.32 30.14 23.87
CA SER A 55 -34.61 28.97 24.69
C SER A 55 -33.36 28.35 25.35
N ASP A 56 -32.18 28.47 24.72
CA ASP A 56 -30.93 27.95 25.23
C ASP A 56 -29.82 29.01 25.15
N PRO A 57 -29.34 29.54 26.29
CA PRO A 57 -28.34 30.62 26.33
C PRO A 57 -26.97 30.20 25.78
N ARG A 58 -26.73 28.91 25.55
CA ARG A 58 -25.51 28.40 24.89
C ARG A 58 -25.54 28.63 23.38
N VAL A 59 -26.69 28.99 22.79
CA VAL A 59 -26.84 29.23 21.35
C VAL A 59 -26.77 30.74 21.07
N ARG A 60 -25.90 31.14 20.14
CA ARG A 60 -25.70 32.55 19.78
C ARG A 60 -25.86 32.73 18.28
N LEU A 61 -26.70 33.68 17.90
CA LEU A 61 -26.86 34.14 16.52
C LEU A 61 -25.94 35.33 16.23
N ILE A 62 -25.20 35.26 15.13
CA ILE A 62 -24.44 36.38 14.58
C ILE A 62 -24.87 36.59 13.13
N ARG A 63 -25.28 37.81 12.75
CA ARG A 63 -25.70 38.12 11.37
C ARG A 63 -24.66 38.89 10.59
N GLN A 64 -24.45 38.56 9.33
CA GLN A 64 -23.65 39.30 8.35
C GLN A 64 -24.36 39.34 6.99
N PRO A 65 -23.96 40.26 6.09
CA PRO A 65 -24.22 40.11 4.66
C PRO A 65 -23.60 38.81 4.13
N ASN A 66 -24.20 38.22 3.09
CA ASN A 66 -23.69 36.99 2.47
C ASN A 66 -22.27 37.18 1.95
N ARG A 67 -21.32 36.42 2.51
CA ARG A 67 -19.89 36.42 2.18
C ARG A 67 -19.31 35.01 2.01
N GLY A 68 -20.16 34.00 2.00
CA GLY A 68 -19.80 32.60 1.86
C GLY A 68 -19.50 31.89 3.19
N PRO A 69 -19.56 30.54 3.19
CA PRO A 69 -19.43 29.72 4.39
C PRO A 69 -18.05 29.85 5.06
N ALA A 70 -16.97 30.04 4.29
CA ALA A 70 -15.63 30.29 4.82
C ALA A 70 -15.59 31.52 5.74
N GLU A 71 -16.14 32.65 5.30
CA GLU A 71 -16.17 33.90 6.07
C GLU A 71 -17.08 33.78 7.28
N ALA A 72 -18.22 33.08 7.15
CA ALA A 72 -19.10 32.78 8.27
C ALA A 72 -18.38 31.93 9.33
N ARG A 73 -17.65 30.87 8.95
CA ARG A 73 -16.84 30.05 9.85
C ARG A 73 -15.72 30.85 10.52
N ASN A 74 -15.01 31.70 9.77
CA ASN A 74 -13.97 32.59 10.30
C ASN A 74 -14.52 33.55 11.35
N ARG A 75 -15.69 34.15 11.10
CA ARG A 75 -16.32 35.03 12.08
C ARG A 75 -16.82 34.28 13.32
N GLY A 76 -17.22 33.03 13.15
CA GLY A 76 -17.52 32.12 14.26
C GLY A 76 -16.27 31.84 15.10
N LEU A 77 -15.13 31.55 14.46
CA LEU A 77 -13.83 31.32 15.12
C LEU A 77 -13.42 32.51 15.99
N ASP A 78 -13.61 33.73 15.51
CA ASP A 78 -13.26 34.94 16.25
C ASP A 78 -14.13 35.16 17.51
N ARG A 79 -15.23 34.42 17.65
CA ARG A 79 -16.20 34.53 18.76
C ARG A 79 -16.28 33.27 19.62
N ALA A 80 -15.46 32.26 19.32
CA ALA A 80 -15.40 30.99 20.01
C ALA A 80 -14.59 31.09 21.32
N HIS A 81 -15.16 30.58 22.41
CA HIS A 81 -14.53 30.56 23.73
C HIS A 81 -14.16 29.15 24.21
N GLY A 82 -14.60 28.12 23.49
CA GLY A 82 -14.32 26.73 23.78
C GLY A 82 -12.83 26.40 23.70
N ASP A 83 -12.39 25.45 24.51
CA ASP A 83 -11.04 24.89 24.41
C ASP A 83 -10.89 24.09 23.11
N PHE A 84 -11.97 23.47 22.66
CA PHE A 84 -12.04 22.75 21.41
C PHE A 84 -13.02 23.40 20.43
N ILE A 85 -12.67 23.36 19.15
CA ILE A 85 -13.44 23.93 18.06
C ILE A 85 -13.95 22.80 17.17
N GLY A 86 -15.27 22.79 16.96
CA GLY A 86 -15.95 21.98 15.96
C GLY A 86 -16.72 22.88 15.00
N PHE A 87 -17.00 22.35 13.81
CA PHE A 87 -17.88 23.00 12.83
C PHE A 87 -19.10 22.10 12.62
N LEU A 88 -20.23 22.66 12.20
CA LEU A 88 -21.40 21.87 11.82
C LEU A 88 -22.13 22.59 10.70
N ASP A 89 -22.36 21.93 9.57
CA ASP A 89 -23.15 22.52 8.49
C ASP A 89 -24.64 22.51 8.86
N ALA A 90 -25.38 23.53 8.39
CA ALA A 90 -26.76 23.80 8.81
C ALA A 90 -27.77 22.73 8.35
N ASP A 91 -27.36 21.79 7.51
CA ASP A 91 -28.15 20.68 6.98
C ASP A 91 -27.74 19.29 7.50
N ASP A 92 -26.69 19.23 8.31
CA ASP A 92 -26.12 18.01 8.88
C ASP A 92 -26.46 17.84 10.38
N VAL A 93 -26.20 16.65 10.91
CA VAL A 93 -26.61 16.26 12.27
C VAL A 93 -25.48 15.53 12.99
N LEU A 94 -25.16 15.95 14.22
CA LEU A 94 -24.27 15.18 15.11
C LEU A 94 -25.03 14.09 15.86
N LEU A 95 -24.40 12.93 16.05
CA LEU A 95 -24.96 11.87 16.89
C LEU A 95 -24.82 12.22 18.38
N PRO A 96 -25.73 11.81 19.28
CA PRO A 96 -25.76 12.29 20.68
C PRO A 96 -24.47 12.09 21.50
N HIS A 97 -23.59 11.17 21.11
CA HIS A 97 -22.33 10.89 21.80
C HIS A 97 -21.11 11.56 21.14
N ALA A 98 -21.28 12.26 20.03
CA ALA A 98 -20.21 12.77 19.16
C ALA A 98 -19.19 13.64 19.88
N LEU A 99 -19.63 14.70 20.56
CA LEU A 99 -18.71 15.63 21.23
C LEU A 99 -17.94 14.95 22.36
N ARG A 100 -18.59 14.07 23.12
CA ARG A 100 -17.95 13.32 24.20
C ARG A 100 -16.80 12.46 23.68
N VAL A 101 -17.03 11.68 22.61
CA VAL A 101 -16.00 10.79 22.07
C VAL A 101 -14.89 11.56 21.35
N LEU A 102 -15.23 12.62 20.61
CA LEU A 102 -14.25 13.47 19.92
C LEU A 102 -13.33 14.19 20.91
N VAL A 103 -13.88 14.79 21.97
CA VAL A 103 -13.08 15.44 23.03
C VAL A 103 -12.20 14.43 23.76
N ALA A 104 -12.74 13.28 24.14
CA ALA A 104 -11.97 12.24 24.82
C ALA A 104 -10.78 11.76 23.98
N THR A 105 -10.99 11.58 22.67
CA THR A 105 -9.91 11.22 21.74
C THR A 105 -8.91 12.36 21.58
N ALA A 106 -9.37 13.60 21.40
CA ALA A 106 -8.51 14.76 21.20
C ALA A 106 -7.61 14.98 22.43
N VAL A 107 -8.15 14.93 23.64
CA VAL A 107 -7.37 15.10 24.89
C VAL A 107 -6.24 14.08 25.02
N ARG A 108 -6.44 12.85 24.53
CA ARG A 108 -5.44 11.77 24.58
C ARG A 108 -4.44 11.82 23.42
N SER A 109 -4.73 12.62 22.40
CA SER A 109 -3.89 12.72 21.22
C SER A 109 -2.76 13.75 21.40
N PRO A 110 -1.56 13.51 20.82
CA PRO A 110 -0.44 14.44 20.88
C PRO A 110 -0.77 15.85 20.38
N ASP A 111 -1.52 15.94 19.27
CA ASP A 111 -1.82 17.19 18.58
C ASP A 111 -3.16 17.81 19.01
N ARG A 112 -3.85 17.16 19.97
CA ARG A 112 -5.15 17.58 20.51
C ARG A 112 -6.21 17.82 19.43
N ALA A 113 -6.25 16.93 18.43
CA ALA A 113 -7.20 16.93 17.34
C ALA A 113 -7.75 15.51 17.10
N ALA A 114 -9.05 15.40 16.86
CA ALA A 114 -9.74 14.13 16.69
C ALA A 114 -10.77 14.18 15.56
N PHE A 115 -11.05 13.01 15.00
CA PHE A 115 -12.10 12.85 13.99
C PHE A 115 -12.86 11.54 14.19
N GLY A 116 -14.06 11.46 13.63
CA GLY A 116 -14.89 10.26 13.62
C GLY A 116 -15.43 9.93 12.23
N SER A 117 -16.04 8.76 12.13
CA SER A 117 -16.73 8.28 10.93
C SER A 117 -18.13 8.91 10.81
N TYR A 118 -18.80 8.73 9.66
CA TYR A 118 -20.11 9.33 9.42
C TYR A 118 -21.03 8.46 8.58
N ASP A 119 -22.33 8.68 8.76
CA ASP A 119 -23.39 8.11 7.94
C ASP A 119 -23.88 9.14 6.92
N ARG A 120 -24.62 8.67 5.90
CA ARG A 120 -25.27 9.52 4.90
C ARG A 120 -26.79 9.39 5.03
N ILE A 121 -27.51 10.50 4.90
CA ILE A 121 -28.98 10.57 4.92
C ILE A 121 -29.51 11.29 3.68
N ALA A 122 -30.72 10.95 3.27
CA ALA A 122 -31.43 11.55 2.15
C ALA A 122 -31.96 12.96 2.53
N PRO A 123 -32.45 13.76 1.57
CA PRO A 123 -32.99 15.10 1.87
C PRO A 123 -34.07 15.08 2.96
N ASP A 124 -34.92 14.06 2.96
CA ASP A 124 -35.99 13.83 3.94
C ASP A 124 -35.53 13.20 5.27
N GLY A 125 -34.23 12.97 5.43
CA GLY A 125 -33.62 12.40 6.64
C GLY A 125 -33.58 10.87 6.69
N ARG A 126 -34.06 10.16 5.67
CA ARG A 126 -33.94 8.69 5.61
C ARG A 126 -32.48 8.25 5.49
N ASP A 127 -32.07 7.23 6.23
CA ASP A 127 -30.70 6.72 6.18
C ASP A 127 -30.35 6.08 4.81
N LEU A 128 -29.28 6.55 4.18
CA LEU A 128 -28.70 5.96 2.97
C LEU A 128 -27.73 4.83 3.36
N ARG A 129 -27.71 3.73 2.62
CA ARG A 129 -27.11 2.43 3.02
C ARG A 129 -25.57 2.38 2.98
N TRP A 130 -24.85 3.43 3.41
CA TRP A 130 -23.37 3.52 3.26
C TRP A 130 -22.68 4.31 4.38
N PRO A 131 -22.39 3.70 5.55
CA PRO A 131 -21.48 4.31 6.51
C PRO A 131 -20.10 4.51 5.85
N THR A 132 -19.56 5.72 5.96
CA THR A 132 -18.17 5.97 5.62
C THR A 132 -17.35 5.77 6.89
N VAL A 133 -16.79 4.57 7.02
CA VAL A 133 -15.88 4.23 8.11
C VAL A 133 -14.46 4.52 7.64
N GLU A 134 -13.78 5.40 8.35
CA GLU A 134 -12.37 5.68 8.09
C GLU A 134 -11.50 4.65 8.84
N PRO A 135 -10.74 3.79 8.13
CA PRO A 135 -9.95 2.73 8.76
C PRO A 135 -8.64 3.22 9.39
N LEU A 136 -8.17 4.43 9.06
CA LEU A 136 -6.88 4.92 9.53
C LEU A 136 -6.95 5.44 10.96
N ASP A 137 -5.93 5.15 11.77
CA ASP A 137 -5.86 5.56 13.18
C ASP A 137 -5.60 7.05 13.36
N SER A 138 -4.91 7.67 12.40
CA SER A 138 -4.67 9.11 12.39
C SER A 138 -4.52 9.62 10.96
N LEU A 139 -4.79 10.90 10.76
CA LEU A 139 -4.72 11.60 9.48
C LEU A 139 -3.77 12.78 9.60
N GLY A 140 -2.72 12.79 8.77
CA GLY A 140 -1.77 13.88 8.64
C GLY A 140 -1.70 14.39 7.20
N LEU A 141 -0.59 15.05 6.87
CA LEU A 141 -0.43 15.74 5.59
C LEU A 141 -0.57 14.79 4.39
N ASP A 142 -0.05 13.58 4.46
CA ASP A 142 -0.12 12.62 3.36
C ASP A 142 -1.53 12.11 3.11
N GLU A 143 -2.29 11.85 4.18
CA GLU A 143 -3.68 11.39 4.07
C GLU A 143 -4.59 12.48 3.51
N PHE A 144 -4.44 13.73 3.99
CA PHE A 144 -5.21 14.86 3.44
C PHE A 144 -4.77 15.25 2.04
N ARG A 145 -3.48 15.07 1.69
CA ARG A 145 -3.02 15.24 0.31
C ARG A 145 -3.70 14.26 -0.64
N ALA A 146 -3.96 13.04 -0.18
CA ALA A 146 -4.64 12.03 -0.99
C ALA A 146 -6.15 12.30 -1.10
N PHE A 147 -6.82 12.72 -0.02
CA PHE A 147 -8.28 12.84 0.00
C PHE A 147 -8.81 13.73 1.14
N ASN A 148 -9.98 14.36 0.97
CA ASN A 148 -10.70 14.98 2.09
C ASN A 148 -11.43 13.89 2.89
N ARG A 149 -10.86 13.49 4.02
CA ARG A 149 -11.18 12.23 4.72
C ARG A 149 -12.44 12.26 5.57
N PHE A 150 -12.84 13.44 6.05
CA PHE A 150 -14.04 13.61 6.86
C PHE A 150 -14.82 14.87 6.46
N PRO A 151 -16.15 14.88 6.63
CA PRO A 151 -16.96 16.09 6.58
C PRO A 151 -16.54 17.05 7.69
N VAL A 152 -16.77 18.35 7.47
CA VAL A 152 -16.37 19.43 8.40
C VAL A 152 -16.87 19.20 9.84
N HIS A 153 -18.00 18.50 10.00
CA HIS A 153 -18.66 18.25 11.28
C HIS A 153 -18.20 16.99 12.01
N CYS A 154 -17.36 16.17 11.39
CA CYS A 154 -16.87 14.93 11.99
C CYS A 154 -15.47 15.07 12.61
N GLN A 155 -15.05 16.29 12.90
CA GLN A 155 -13.76 16.59 13.51
C GLN A 155 -13.87 17.62 14.62
N LEU A 156 -12.86 17.63 15.48
CA LEU A 156 -12.70 18.60 16.55
C LEU A 156 -11.20 18.83 16.82
N ILE A 157 -10.81 20.08 17.05
CA ILE A 157 -9.40 20.48 17.25
C ILE A 157 -9.27 21.48 18.39
N GLU A 158 -8.21 21.37 19.19
CA GLU A 158 -7.92 22.35 20.24
C GLU A 158 -7.68 23.73 19.63
N ARG A 159 -8.34 24.75 20.19
CA ARG A 159 -8.23 26.15 19.76
C ARG A 159 -6.78 26.64 19.75
N LYS A 160 -5.97 26.17 20.70
CA LYS A 160 -4.53 26.46 20.77
C LYS A 160 -3.75 25.83 19.61
N THR A 161 -4.01 24.56 19.29
CA THR A 161 -3.42 23.88 18.12
C THR A 161 -3.83 24.54 16.82
N LEU A 162 -5.11 24.94 16.68
CA LEU A 162 -5.62 25.64 15.51
C LEU A 162 -4.86 26.95 15.25
N GLY A 163 -4.59 27.73 16.31
CA GLY A 163 -3.81 28.95 16.24
C GLY A 163 -4.47 30.04 15.38
N ASP A 164 -3.69 30.63 14.46
CA ASP A 164 -4.11 31.73 13.59
C ASP A 164 -4.64 31.27 12.23
N VAL A 165 -4.75 29.96 11.98
CA VAL A 165 -5.26 29.45 10.70
C VAL A 165 -6.73 29.87 10.51
N ARG A 166 -7.06 30.36 9.32
CA ARG A 166 -8.42 30.76 8.90
C ARG A 166 -8.81 30.08 7.59
N PHE A 167 -10.10 29.90 7.33
CA PHE A 167 -10.62 29.45 6.04
C PHE A 167 -10.33 30.50 4.96
N ARG A 168 -10.12 30.08 3.72
CA ARG A 168 -9.87 30.98 2.58
C ARG A 168 -11.21 31.32 1.91
N GLY A 169 -11.67 32.55 2.06
CA GLY A 169 -12.94 33.02 1.51
C GLY A 169 -12.96 33.16 -0.01
N GLU A 170 -11.79 33.20 -0.64
CA GLU A 170 -11.63 33.27 -2.09
C GLU A 170 -11.87 31.92 -2.81
N LEU A 171 -11.86 30.80 -2.09
CA LEU A 171 -12.12 29.49 -2.69
C LEU A 171 -13.64 29.30 -2.91
N PRO A 172 -14.09 28.98 -4.14
CA PRO A 172 -15.52 28.81 -4.42
C PRO A 172 -16.10 27.51 -3.84
N ALA A 173 -15.26 26.53 -3.50
CA ALA A 173 -15.59 25.26 -2.83
C ALA A 173 -14.31 24.68 -2.17
N LEU A 174 -14.42 23.55 -1.46
CA LEU A 174 -13.29 22.82 -0.84
C LEU A 174 -12.52 23.62 0.22
N GLU A 175 -13.13 24.67 0.76
CA GLU A 175 -12.51 25.56 1.74
C GLU A 175 -12.15 24.83 3.04
N ASP A 176 -12.90 23.79 3.38
CA ASP A 176 -12.65 22.90 4.52
C ASP A 176 -11.39 22.06 4.30
N TRP A 177 -11.24 21.48 3.12
CA TRP A 177 -10.11 20.64 2.80
C TRP A 177 -8.79 21.42 2.74
N ASP A 178 -8.78 22.61 2.12
CA ASP A 178 -7.62 23.52 2.19
C ASP A 178 -7.27 23.91 3.62
N PHE A 179 -8.28 24.08 4.48
CA PHE A 179 -8.08 24.39 5.89
C PHE A 179 -7.38 23.26 6.64
N TRP A 180 -7.81 22.00 6.45
CA TRP A 180 -7.14 20.83 7.05
C TRP A 180 -5.72 20.64 6.52
N LEU A 181 -5.50 20.82 5.21
CA LEU A 181 -4.18 20.72 4.58
C LEU A 181 -3.18 21.70 5.19
N ARG A 182 -3.57 22.97 5.37
CA ARG A 182 -2.67 23.99 5.95
C ARG A 182 -2.33 23.73 7.42
N LEU A 183 -3.25 23.13 8.17
CA LEU A 183 -2.98 22.68 9.53
C LEU A 183 -2.06 21.45 9.53
N ALA A 184 -2.28 20.49 8.64
CA ALA A 184 -1.43 19.31 8.50
C ALA A 184 -0.01 19.66 8.01
N GLU A 185 0.15 20.68 7.17
CA GLU A 185 1.44 21.26 6.77
C GLU A 185 2.22 21.84 7.96
N ARG A 186 1.52 22.25 9.03
CA ARG A 186 2.12 22.66 10.31
C ARG A 186 2.41 21.49 11.25
N GLY A 187 2.17 20.25 10.81
CA GLY A 187 2.42 19.03 11.57
C GLY A 187 1.23 18.53 12.39
N VAL A 188 0.06 19.17 12.30
CA VAL A 188 -1.14 18.73 13.04
C VAL A 188 -1.66 17.40 12.47
N ARG A 189 -1.96 16.44 13.35
CA ARG A 189 -2.63 15.20 12.99
C ARG A 189 -3.93 15.03 13.76
N TRP A 190 -4.94 14.50 13.08
CA TRP A 190 -6.22 14.14 13.68
C TRP A 190 -6.25 12.66 14.00
N PHE A 191 -6.73 12.30 15.18
CA PHE A 191 -6.77 10.92 15.66
C PHE A 191 -8.19 10.36 15.63
N ASN A 192 -8.33 9.11 15.20
CA ASN A 192 -9.63 8.49 14.94
C ASN A 192 -10.30 8.05 16.25
N CYS A 193 -11.54 8.50 16.50
CA CYS A 193 -12.34 8.06 17.65
C CYS A 193 -13.07 6.73 17.43
N ARG A 194 -12.91 6.13 16.24
CA ARG A 194 -13.47 4.84 15.80
C ARG A 194 -14.98 4.70 16.05
N SER A 195 -15.68 5.82 16.04
CA SER A 195 -17.13 5.92 16.22
C SER A 195 -17.73 6.71 15.06
N ILE A 196 -18.98 6.39 14.70
CA ILE A 196 -19.76 7.25 13.81
C ILE A 196 -20.22 8.44 14.66
N VAL A 197 -19.91 9.66 14.25
CA VAL A 197 -20.16 10.88 15.04
C VAL A 197 -21.13 11.84 14.36
N GLY A 198 -21.39 11.68 13.07
CA GLY A 198 -22.26 12.57 12.32
C GLY A 198 -23.03 11.88 11.19
N ARG A 199 -24.03 12.59 10.69
CA ARG A 199 -24.84 12.23 9.52
C ARG A 199 -24.79 13.37 8.52
N VAL A 200 -24.31 13.06 7.32
CA VAL A 200 -24.23 13.99 6.19
C VAL A 200 -25.49 13.89 5.35
N ARG A 201 -26.17 15.01 5.11
CA ARG A 201 -27.33 15.05 4.23
C ARG A 201 -26.91 15.23 2.78
N LEU A 202 -27.39 14.35 1.91
CA LEU A 202 -27.19 14.48 0.47
C LEU A 202 -28.39 15.19 -0.14
N SER A 203 -28.15 16.26 -0.89
CA SER A 203 -29.16 16.99 -1.65
C SER A 203 -28.64 17.25 -3.07
N PRO A 204 -29.51 17.23 -4.10
CA PRO A 204 -29.12 17.63 -5.46
C PRO A 204 -28.54 19.06 -5.52
N CYS A 205 -28.91 19.91 -4.56
CA CYS A 205 -28.45 21.29 -4.45
C CYS A 205 -27.25 21.49 -3.51
N SER A 206 -26.60 20.42 -3.02
CA SER A 206 -25.43 20.54 -2.13
C SER A 206 -24.27 21.25 -2.86
N ARG A 207 -23.49 22.08 -2.16
CA ARG A 207 -22.34 22.77 -2.81
C ARG A 207 -21.32 21.79 -3.43
N SER A 208 -21.24 20.58 -2.88
CA SER A 208 -20.42 19.47 -3.40
C SER A 208 -20.90 18.89 -4.74
N THR A 209 -22.13 19.19 -5.18
CA THR A 209 -22.65 18.84 -6.52
C THR A 209 -22.45 19.98 -7.54
N GLY A 210 -21.93 21.13 -7.10
CA GLY A 210 -21.47 22.23 -7.96
C GLY A 210 -20.11 21.94 -8.60
N TYR A 211 -20.06 20.91 -9.45
CA TYR A 211 -18.82 20.32 -9.97
C TYR A 211 -17.85 21.34 -10.59
N ARG A 212 -18.37 22.38 -11.27
CA ARG A 212 -17.56 23.48 -11.82
C ARG A 212 -16.73 24.19 -10.73
N ASN A 213 -17.38 24.58 -9.64
CA ASN A 213 -16.71 25.28 -8.53
C ASN A 213 -15.73 24.37 -7.80
N VAL A 214 -16.05 23.08 -7.67
CA VAL A 214 -15.17 22.07 -7.08
C VAL A 214 -13.92 21.88 -7.93
N VAL A 215 -14.04 21.76 -9.26
CA VAL A 215 -12.90 21.64 -10.18
C VAL A 215 -12.03 22.91 -10.15
N LEU A 216 -12.64 24.10 -10.14
CA LEU A 216 -11.90 25.36 -10.02
C LEU A 216 -11.13 25.48 -8.70
N ALA A 217 -11.76 25.15 -7.58
CA ALA A 217 -11.09 25.14 -6.28
C ALA A 217 -9.97 24.08 -6.20
N ALA A 218 -10.23 22.86 -6.70
CA ALA A 218 -9.24 21.80 -6.75
C ALA A 218 -8.02 22.19 -7.60
N ARG A 219 -8.26 22.94 -8.70
CA ARG A 219 -7.20 23.53 -9.54
C ARG A 219 -6.32 24.51 -8.74
N ASP A 220 -6.93 25.38 -7.96
CA ASP A 220 -6.19 26.33 -7.10
C ASP A 220 -5.43 25.63 -5.95
N MET A 221 -5.94 24.47 -5.52
CA MET A 221 -5.32 23.64 -4.48
C MET A 221 -4.25 22.69 -5.02
N MET A 222 -4.03 22.58 -6.34
CA MET A 222 -3.19 21.53 -6.97
C MET A 222 -1.79 21.39 -6.39
N SER A 223 -1.17 22.46 -5.89
CA SER A 223 0.16 22.39 -5.27
C SER A 223 0.20 21.78 -3.86
N ARG A 224 -0.98 21.51 -3.28
CA ARG A 224 -1.18 21.02 -1.91
C ARG A 224 -1.95 19.70 -1.84
N VAL A 225 -2.55 19.25 -2.94
CA VAL A 225 -3.26 17.97 -3.05
C VAL A 225 -2.57 17.08 -4.09
N ARG A 226 -2.64 15.75 -3.94
CA ARG A 226 -2.29 14.80 -5.01
C ARG A 226 -3.42 14.87 -6.06
N ALA A 227 -3.37 15.92 -6.88
CA ALA A 227 -4.54 16.50 -7.55
C ALA A 227 -5.16 15.64 -8.66
N ILE A 228 -4.42 14.69 -9.20
CA ILE A 228 -4.84 13.95 -10.39
C ILE A 228 -6.07 13.07 -10.11
N ASP A 229 -6.01 12.23 -9.07
CA ASP A 229 -7.11 11.31 -8.75
C ASP A 229 -8.38 12.05 -8.33
N VAL A 230 -8.22 13.24 -7.73
CA VAL A 230 -9.32 14.04 -7.18
C VAL A 230 -9.99 14.86 -8.28
N LEU A 231 -9.22 15.44 -9.21
CA LEU A 231 -9.76 16.10 -10.40
C LEU A 231 -10.42 15.08 -11.35
N GLN A 232 -9.79 13.91 -11.56
CA GLN A 232 -10.38 12.80 -12.31
C GLN A 232 -11.68 12.31 -11.68
N ARG A 233 -11.70 12.15 -10.35
CA ARG A 233 -12.91 11.81 -9.60
C ARG A 233 -14.02 12.82 -9.86
N PHE A 234 -13.80 14.10 -9.60
CA PHE A 234 -14.86 15.10 -9.71
C PHE A 234 -15.32 15.33 -11.14
N ALA A 235 -14.42 15.22 -12.13
CA ALA A 235 -14.78 15.25 -13.54
C ALA A 235 -15.65 14.04 -13.94
N LEU A 236 -15.32 12.85 -13.43
CA LEU A 236 -16.09 11.64 -13.69
C LEU A 236 -17.43 11.61 -12.93
N GLU A 237 -17.48 12.13 -11.70
CA GLU A 237 -18.74 12.33 -10.94
C GLU A 237 -19.67 13.28 -11.70
N ALA A 238 -19.14 14.39 -12.22
CA ALA A 238 -19.90 15.35 -13.02
C ALA A 238 -20.43 14.74 -14.31
N ALA A 239 -19.59 13.99 -15.03
CA ALA A 239 -19.99 13.33 -16.26
C ALA A 239 -21.03 12.22 -16.02
N THR A 240 -20.90 11.50 -14.90
CA THR A 240 -21.87 10.49 -14.47
C THR A 240 -23.21 11.14 -14.11
N ALA A 241 -23.21 12.23 -13.35
CA ALA A 241 -24.41 12.98 -12.99
C ALA A 241 -25.13 13.55 -14.23
N ALA A 242 -24.38 14.14 -15.17
CA ALA A 242 -24.90 14.63 -16.44
C ALA A 242 -25.57 13.50 -17.26
N ALA A 243 -24.90 12.34 -17.35
CA ALA A 243 -25.42 11.20 -18.09
C ALA A 243 -26.68 10.57 -17.45
N LEU A 244 -26.87 10.76 -16.13
CA LEU A 244 -28.06 10.34 -15.40
C LEU A 244 -29.21 11.37 -15.46
N GLY A 245 -29.01 12.52 -16.08
CA GLY A 245 -30.02 13.57 -16.24
C GLY A 245 -30.25 14.42 -14.98
N ASP A 246 -29.23 14.58 -14.13
CA ASP A 246 -29.29 15.44 -12.94
C ASP A 246 -29.45 16.93 -13.35
N PRO A 247 -30.51 17.63 -12.93
CA PRO A 247 -30.80 19.02 -13.31
C PRO A 247 -29.96 20.08 -12.58
N SER A 248 -28.83 19.71 -11.97
CA SER A 248 -27.88 20.67 -11.36
C SER A 248 -27.58 21.85 -12.31
N PRO A 249 -27.78 23.12 -11.87
CA PRO A 249 -27.96 24.29 -12.74
C PRO A 249 -26.72 24.78 -13.53
N ASP A 250 -25.61 24.04 -13.54
CA ASP A 250 -24.38 24.39 -14.26
C ASP A 250 -23.98 23.33 -15.32
N CYS A 251 -24.80 22.31 -15.56
CA CYS A 251 -24.42 21.14 -16.36
C CYS A 251 -24.89 21.18 -17.83
N ASP A 252 -24.42 22.17 -18.59
CA ASP A 252 -24.41 22.07 -20.04
C ASP A 252 -23.09 21.41 -20.48
N ASP A 253 -23.16 20.09 -20.71
CA ASP A 253 -22.13 19.20 -21.28
C ASP A 253 -20.97 18.77 -20.35
N ALA A 254 -20.88 17.45 -20.10
CA ALA A 254 -19.77 16.79 -19.42
C ALA A 254 -18.40 17.09 -20.05
N ALA A 255 -18.35 17.32 -21.37
CA ALA A 255 -17.13 17.72 -22.08
C ALA A 255 -16.63 19.11 -21.66
N SER A 256 -17.53 20.03 -21.27
CA SER A 256 -17.18 21.34 -20.73
C SER A 256 -16.44 21.25 -19.38
N ILE A 257 -16.85 20.30 -18.53
CA ILE A 257 -16.25 20.08 -17.20
C ILE A 257 -14.90 19.36 -17.31
N TYR A 258 -14.79 18.38 -18.22
CA TYR A 258 -13.51 17.79 -18.58
C TYR A 258 -12.55 18.83 -19.19
N ALA A 259 -13.05 19.75 -20.04
CA ALA A 259 -12.24 20.82 -20.61
C ALA A 259 -11.77 21.84 -19.55
N LEU A 260 -12.55 22.09 -18.49
CA LEU A 260 -12.16 22.94 -17.36
C LEU A 260 -11.04 22.32 -16.50
N ALA A 261 -10.98 20.99 -16.43
CA ALA A 261 -9.98 20.24 -15.67
C ALA A 261 -8.60 20.12 -16.36
N GLY A 262 -8.50 20.46 -17.65
CA GLY A 262 -7.27 20.34 -18.44
C GLY A 262 -6.97 18.90 -18.89
N GLU A 263 -5.73 18.63 -19.33
CA GLU A 263 -5.29 17.27 -19.68
C GLU A 263 -5.13 16.42 -18.41
N LEU A 264 -6.18 15.68 -18.04
CA LEU A 264 -6.13 14.67 -16.99
C LEU A 264 -5.55 13.35 -17.56
N PRO A 265 -4.76 12.60 -16.79
CA PRO A 265 -4.29 11.28 -17.22
C PRO A 265 -5.46 10.30 -17.38
N PRO A 266 -5.23 9.12 -17.98
CA PRO A 266 -6.31 8.21 -18.30
C PRO A 266 -6.94 7.62 -17.03
N VAL A 267 -8.25 7.40 -17.03
CA VAL A 267 -9.01 6.88 -15.89
C VAL A 267 -8.84 5.36 -15.78
N THR A 268 -8.56 4.84 -14.58
CA THR A 268 -8.48 3.37 -14.35
C THR A 268 -9.87 2.76 -14.12
N PRO A 269 -10.08 1.47 -14.45
CA PRO A 269 -11.32 0.77 -14.16
C PRO A 269 -11.77 0.84 -12.69
N GLU A 270 -10.83 0.76 -11.75
CA GLU A 270 -11.10 0.81 -10.31
C GLU A 270 -11.53 2.20 -9.86
N LEU A 271 -10.89 3.26 -10.38
CA LEU A 271 -11.26 4.63 -10.07
C LEU A 271 -12.68 4.93 -10.59
N ALA A 272 -13.00 4.46 -11.79
CA ALA A 272 -14.32 4.61 -12.37
C ALA A 272 -15.40 3.84 -11.60
N ALA A 273 -15.15 2.58 -11.24
CA ALA A 273 -16.04 1.77 -10.41
C ALA A 273 -16.24 2.37 -8.99
N ARG A 274 -15.21 3.03 -8.45
CA ARG A 274 -15.29 3.73 -7.16
C ARG A 274 -16.09 5.04 -7.27
N VAL A 275 -15.95 5.79 -8.36
CA VAL A 275 -16.78 6.98 -8.66
C VAL A 275 -18.25 6.61 -8.84
N ALA A 276 -18.51 5.51 -9.53
CA ALA A 276 -19.84 4.91 -9.68
C ALA A 276 -20.51 4.72 -8.31
N ARG A 277 -19.81 4.05 -7.38
CA ARG A 277 -20.26 3.83 -6.00
C ARG A 277 -20.62 5.12 -5.26
N TRP A 278 -19.95 6.24 -5.55
CA TRP A 278 -20.20 7.52 -4.89
C TRP A 278 -21.34 8.34 -5.51
N THR A 279 -21.53 8.23 -6.82
CA THR A 279 -22.52 9.05 -7.57
C THR A 279 -23.92 8.43 -7.56
N LEU A 280 -24.00 7.10 -7.62
CA LEU A 280 -25.26 6.35 -7.64
C LEU A 280 -26.24 6.73 -6.51
N PRO A 281 -25.80 6.86 -5.23
CA PRO A 281 -26.71 7.21 -4.14
C PRO A 281 -27.28 8.63 -4.22
N ALA A 282 -26.58 9.58 -4.85
CA ALA A 282 -27.05 10.97 -4.98
C ALA A 282 -28.19 11.08 -6.00
N ALA A 283 -28.13 10.29 -7.09
CA ALA A 283 -29.16 10.23 -8.12
C ALA A 283 -30.40 9.40 -7.72
N ALA A 284 -30.35 8.67 -6.60
CA ALA A 284 -31.32 7.64 -6.21
C ALA A 284 -32.37 8.04 -5.17
N CYS A 285 -32.85 9.28 -5.20
CA CYS A 285 -33.59 9.82 -4.05
C CYS A 285 -35.09 9.44 -3.95
N ASP A 286 -35.70 8.72 -4.91
CA ASP A 286 -37.15 8.47 -4.88
C ASP A 286 -37.55 6.97 -5.01
N GLY A 287 -37.57 6.27 -3.87
CA GLY A 287 -38.32 5.01 -3.69
C GLY A 287 -37.54 3.68 -3.80
N PRO A 288 -38.09 2.55 -3.31
CA PRO A 288 -37.41 1.25 -3.27
C PRO A 288 -37.18 0.59 -4.65
N ASP A 289 -38.00 0.92 -5.66
CA ASP A 289 -37.82 0.41 -7.04
C ASP A 289 -36.82 1.23 -7.87
N CYS A 290 -36.30 2.33 -7.31
CA CYS A 290 -35.40 3.22 -8.04
C CYS A 290 -34.07 2.53 -8.38
N TRP A 291 -33.59 1.57 -7.56
CA TRP A 291 -32.28 0.95 -7.77
C TRP A 291 -32.21 0.13 -9.06
N ASN A 292 -33.28 -0.59 -9.42
CA ASN A 292 -33.35 -1.30 -10.70
C ASN A 292 -33.34 -0.31 -11.87
N VAL A 293 -34.18 0.73 -11.80
CA VAL A 293 -34.30 1.75 -12.85
C VAL A 293 -33.03 2.58 -13.00
N LEU A 294 -32.37 2.92 -11.88
CA LEU A 294 -31.11 3.65 -11.86
C LEU A 294 -29.96 2.78 -12.30
N LEU A 295 -29.94 1.49 -11.99
CA LEU A 295 -28.90 0.58 -12.48
C LEU A 295 -29.01 0.39 -13.99
N ASP A 296 -30.23 0.21 -14.50
CA ASP A 296 -30.47 0.12 -15.95
C ASP A 296 -30.09 1.44 -16.63
N ARG A 297 -30.46 2.60 -16.05
CA ARG A 297 -30.02 3.92 -16.52
C ARG A 297 -28.52 4.13 -16.38
N PHE A 298 -27.88 3.60 -15.35
CA PHE A 298 -26.45 3.75 -15.06
C PHE A 298 -25.61 2.92 -16.03
N VAL A 299 -26.00 1.67 -16.26
CA VAL A 299 -25.40 0.81 -17.30
C VAL A 299 -25.62 1.42 -18.68
N ALA A 300 -26.82 1.93 -18.97
CA ALA A 300 -27.15 2.56 -20.25
C ALA A 300 -26.47 3.93 -20.46
N ALA A 301 -26.26 4.72 -19.41
CA ALA A 301 -25.66 6.05 -19.47
C ALA A 301 -24.14 5.98 -19.57
N LEU A 302 -23.53 5.04 -18.87
CA LEU A 302 -22.10 5.05 -18.73
C LEU A 302 -21.36 4.07 -19.63
N ALA A 303 -21.95 2.96 -20.05
CA ALA A 303 -21.34 2.15 -21.10
C ALA A 303 -21.01 2.99 -22.36
N PRO A 304 -21.85 3.95 -22.81
CA PRO A 304 -21.50 4.91 -23.85
C PRO A 304 -20.41 5.91 -23.44
N LEU A 305 -20.47 6.47 -22.22
CA LEU A 305 -19.44 7.40 -21.72
C LEU A 305 -18.05 6.74 -21.70
N TRP A 306 -17.96 5.52 -21.18
CA TRP A 306 -16.71 4.79 -21.08
C TRP A 306 -16.20 4.31 -22.42
N ARG A 307 -17.08 3.86 -23.33
CA ARG A 307 -16.67 3.59 -24.72
C ARG A 307 -16.15 4.84 -25.41
N ARG A 308 -16.74 6.01 -25.15
CA ARG A 308 -16.23 7.28 -25.68
C ARG A 308 -14.87 7.63 -25.07
N LEU A 309 -14.69 7.43 -23.76
CA LEU A 309 -13.37 7.61 -23.11
C LEU A 309 -12.32 6.64 -23.66
N GLU A 310 -12.67 5.38 -23.94
CA GLU A 310 -11.81 4.38 -24.58
C GLU A 310 -11.48 4.78 -26.04
N GLN A 311 -12.48 5.19 -26.83
CA GLN A 311 -12.30 5.68 -28.19
C GLN A 311 -11.41 6.92 -28.26
N ASP A 312 -11.53 7.80 -27.26
CA ASP A 312 -10.72 9.01 -27.12
C ASP A 312 -9.30 8.73 -26.56
N GLY A 313 -8.96 7.47 -26.23
CA GLY A 313 -7.66 7.11 -25.65
C GLY A 313 -7.46 7.61 -24.21
N ARG A 314 -8.55 7.87 -23.48
CA ARG A 314 -8.58 8.43 -22.12
C ARG A 314 -8.77 7.40 -21.01
N THR A 315 -8.59 6.12 -21.31
CA THR A 315 -8.57 5.00 -20.35
C THR A 315 -7.21 4.30 -20.35
N VAL A 316 -6.77 3.79 -19.18
CA VAL A 316 -5.60 2.90 -19.11
C VAL A 316 -6.11 1.47 -19.26
N HIS A 317 -5.68 0.77 -20.31
CA HIS A 317 -5.76 -0.69 -20.35
C HIS A 317 -4.52 -1.23 -19.63
N ASP A 318 -4.66 -1.48 -18.34
CA ASP A 318 -3.63 -2.14 -17.54
C ASP A 318 -3.73 -3.65 -17.75
N GLU A 319 -2.77 -4.26 -18.45
CA GLU A 319 -2.67 -5.72 -18.57
C GLU A 319 -2.39 -6.41 -17.21
N GLN A 320 -1.98 -5.66 -16.19
CA GLN A 320 -1.81 -6.15 -14.81
C GLN A 320 -3.16 -6.24 -14.05
N CYS A 321 -4.23 -5.65 -14.57
CA CYS A 321 -5.59 -5.85 -14.09
C CYS A 321 -6.28 -6.92 -14.94
N ALA A 322 -6.17 -8.19 -14.52
CA ALA A 322 -6.86 -9.32 -15.17
C ALA A 322 -8.41 -9.26 -15.10
N ARG A 323 -8.98 -8.10 -14.76
CA ARG A 323 -10.41 -7.82 -14.70
C ARG A 323 -10.73 -6.87 -15.85
N SER A 324 -11.67 -7.25 -16.71
CA SER A 324 -12.27 -6.29 -17.63
C SER A 324 -12.87 -5.12 -16.82
N PHE A 325 -13.04 -3.96 -17.46
CA PHE A 325 -13.77 -2.84 -16.86
C PHE A 325 -15.12 -3.27 -16.26
N GLU A 326 -15.80 -4.17 -16.98
CA GLU A 326 -16.99 -4.87 -16.55
C GLU A 326 -16.76 -5.60 -15.21
N ASP A 327 -15.70 -6.40 -15.08
CA ASP A 327 -15.41 -7.15 -13.85
C ASP A 327 -15.05 -6.25 -12.65
N ALA A 328 -14.37 -5.12 -12.87
CA ALA A 328 -14.11 -4.12 -11.84
C ALA A 328 -15.40 -3.43 -11.37
N ALA A 329 -16.26 -3.00 -12.31
CA ALA A 329 -17.56 -2.39 -12.00
C ALA A 329 -18.49 -3.36 -11.26
N LEU A 330 -18.56 -4.62 -11.70
CA LEU A 330 -19.36 -5.67 -11.08
C LEU A 330 -18.91 -5.99 -9.65
N THR A 331 -17.60 -6.00 -9.41
CA THR A 331 -17.02 -6.28 -8.08
C THR A 331 -17.44 -5.21 -7.07
N GLU A 332 -17.47 -3.95 -7.47
CA GLU A 332 -17.81 -2.82 -6.59
C GLU A 332 -19.33 -2.58 -6.46
N LEU A 333 -20.11 -2.76 -7.53
CA LEU A 333 -21.54 -2.43 -7.56
C LEU A 333 -22.42 -3.52 -6.96
N ALA A 334 -22.13 -4.79 -7.24
CA ALA A 334 -23.03 -5.89 -6.85
C ALA A 334 -23.29 -5.99 -5.33
N PRO A 335 -22.32 -5.74 -4.42
CA PRO A 335 -22.57 -5.71 -2.98
C PRO A 335 -23.43 -4.54 -2.49
N LEU A 336 -23.63 -3.50 -3.31
CA LEU A 336 -24.45 -2.33 -2.98
C LEU A 336 -25.92 -2.56 -3.31
N LEU A 337 -26.21 -3.44 -4.27
CA LEU A 337 -27.55 -3.78 -4.73
C LEU A 337 -28.24 -4.84 -3.85
N VAL A 338 -27.50 -5.40 -2.89
CA VAL A 338 -28.09 -6.36 -1.95
C VAL A 338 -28.93 -5.61 -0.93
N GLU A 339 -30.25 -5.77 -1.02
CA GLU A 339 -31.19 -5.27 -0.03
C GLU A 339 -31.05 -6.03 1.31
N PRO A 340 -30.73 -5.34 2.42
CA PRO A 340 -30.88 -5.83 3.79
C PRO A 340 -32.13 -6.64 4.08
N GLU A 341 -33.28 -6.30 3.52
CA GLU A 341 -34.54 -7.03 3.71
C GLU A 341 -34.46 -8.44 3.10
N ALA A 342 -33.82 -8.60 1.93
CA ALA A 342 -33.57 -9.92 1.34
C ALA A 342 -32.55 -10.75 2.15
N ILE A 343 -31.60 -10.08 2.83
CA ILE A 343 -30.72 -10.75 3.80
C ILE A 343 -31.53 -11.20 5.02
N VAL A 344 -32.40 -10.35 5.55
CA VAL A 344 -33.31 -10.69 6.65
C VAL A 344 -34.17 -11.88 6.26
N GLU A 345 -34.81 -11.90 5.10
CA GLU A 345 -35.62 -13.03 4.62
C GLU A 345 -34.82 -14.34 4.57
N ARG A 346 -33.61 -14.30 4.00
CA ARG A 346 -32.73 -15.49 3.96
C ARG A 346 -32.30 -15.95 5.34
N ILE A 347 -31.97 -15.04 6.25
CA ILE A 347 -31.64 -15.37 7.63
C ILE A 347 -32.86 -16.00 8.30
N MET A 348 -34.03 -15.37 8.20
CA MET A 348 -35.28 -15.86 8.78
C MET A 348 -35.69 -17.24 8.24
N ALA A 349 -35.36 -17.55 6.98
CA ALA A 349 -35.59 -18.87 6.39
C ALA A 349 -34.68 -19.98 6.95
N GLU A 350 -33.53 -19.61 7.56
CA GLU A 350 -32.62 -20.56 8.19
C GLU A 350 -32.88 -20.78 9.70
N LEU A 351 -33.74 -19.96 10.30
CA LEU A 351 -34.03 -20.03 11.73
C LEU A 351 -35.07 -21.10 12.05
N ASP A 352 -34.80 -21.87 13.11
CA ASP A 352 -35.83 -22.63 13.79
C ASP A 352 -36.57 -21.71 14.78
N PRO A 353 -37.87 -21.44 14.59
CA PRO A 353 -38.63 -20.55 15.47
C PRO A 353 -38.77 -21.10 16.91
N ALA A 354 -38.48 -22.38 17.15
CA ALA A 354 -38.45 -22.96 18.49
C ALA A 354 -37.13 -22.67 19.26
N GLN A 355 -36.10 -22.15 18.59
CA GLN A 355 -34.80 -21.85 19.18
C GLN A 355 -34.61 -20.35 19.48
N PRO A 356 -33.92 -20.00 20.58
CA PRO A 356 -33.60 -18.61 20.88
C PRO A 356 -32.57 -18.04 19.90
N VAL A 357 -32.57 -16.72 19.71
CA VAL A 357 -31.63 -16.01 18.84
C VAL A 357 -30.75 -15.07 19.66
N VAL A 358 -29.45 -15.10 19.41
CA VAL A 358 -28.49 -14.14 19.97
C VAL A 358 -27.93 -13.27 18.84
N LEU A 359 -28.22 -11.97 18.88
CA LEU A 359 -27.67 -10.98 17.96
C LEU A 359 -26.32 -10.48 18.48
N VAL A 360 -25.26 -10.69 17.70
CA VAL A 360 -23.93 -10.20 18.03
C VAL A 360 -23.64 -8.95 17.20
N GLY A 361 -23.42 -7.83 17.89
CA GLY A 361 -23.49 -6.47 17.39
C GLY A 361 -24.94 -5.99 17.26
N PHE A 362 -25.31 -4.92 17.96
CA PHE A 362 -26.64 -4.29 17.90
C PHE A 362 -26.59 -2.97 17.11
N GLY A 363 -26.06 -3.05 15.89
CA GLY A 363 -26.02 -1.95 14.93
C GLY A 363 -27.26 -1.89 14.03
N ARG A 364 -27.13 -1.18 12.92
CA ARG A 364 -28.19 -0.98 11.91
C ARG A 364 -28.79 -2.30 11.38
N ASN A 365 -27.95 -3.31 11.14
CA ASN A 365 -28.40 -4.62 10.63
C ASN A 365 -29.24 -5.39 11.66
N ALA A 366 -28.83 -5.38 12.94
CA ALA A 366 -29.61 -5.96 14.03
C ALA A 366 -30.99 -5.30 14.18
N ARG A 367 -31.05 -3.96 14.07
CA ARG A 367 -32.30 -3.19 14.15
C ARG A 367 -33.26 -3.46 12.98
N ARG A 368 -32.75 -3.92 11.84
CA ARG A 368 -33.59 -4.38 10.70
C ARG A 368 -34.13 -5.79 10.88
N LEU A 369 -33.37 -6.65 11.54
CA LEU A 369 -33.76 -8.04 11.80
C LEU A 369 -34.69 -8.16 13.02
N ALA A 370 -34.50 -7.29 14.01
CA ALA A 370 -35.25 -7.29 15.28
C ALA A 370 -36.79 -7.30 15.11
N PRO A 371 -37.42 -6.48 14.24
CA PRO A 371 -38.86 -6.53 14.02
C PRO A 371 -39.35 -7.88 13.47
N ALA A 372 -38.62 -8.48 12.52
CA ALA A 372 -38.99 -9.75 11.91
C ALA A 372 -38.90 -10.92 12.91
N LEU A 373 -37.89 -10.90 13.78
CA LEU A 373 -37.75 -11.86 14.88
C LEU A 373 -38.89 -11.72 15.90
N ALA A 374 -39.20 -10.48 16.30
CA ALA A 374 -40.27 -10.19 17.24
C ALA A 374 -41.65 -10.62 16.71
N GLN A 375 -41.93 -10.37 15.42
CA GLN A 375 -43.19 -10.78 14.78
C GLN A 375 -43.37 -12.31 14.75
N LYS A 376 -42.28 -13.08 14.70
CA LYS A 376 -42.29 -14.54 14.78
C LYS A 376 -42.36 -15.08 16.21
N GLY A 377 -42.36 -14.20 17.22
CA GLY A 377 -42.36 -14.60 18.63
C GLY A 377 -41.06 -15.26 19.09
N ILE A 378 -39.97 -15.08 18.34
CA ILE A 378 -38.67 -15.69 18.66
C ILE A 378 -38.05 -14.93 19.84
N LYS A 379 -37.55 -15.64 20.84
CA LYS A 379 -36.86 -15.03 21.99
C LYS A 379 -35.48 -14.52 21.54
N VAL A 380 -35.25 -13.21 21.67
CA VAL A 380 -34.00 -12.56 21.22
C VAL A 380 -33.23 -11.97 22.39
N SER A 381 -31.91 -12.22 22.43
CA SER A 381 -30.97 -11.38 23.17
C SER A 381 -29.92 -10.77 22.24
N ALA A 382 -29.28 -9.70 22.68
CA ALA A 382 -28.26 -8.98 21.94
C ALA A 382 -26.99 -8.79 22.78
N ARG A 383 -25.85 -8.77 22.09
CA ARG A 383 -24.52 -8.54 22.67
C ARG A 383 -23.77 -7.52 21.83
N ASP A 384 -23.41 -6.39 22.41
CA ASP A 384 -22.60 -5.36 21.75
C ASP A 384 -21.74 -4.67 22.81
N ASP A 385 -20.42 -4.63 22.61
CA ASP A 385 -19.49 -3.99 23.55
C ASP A 385 -19.71 -2.47 23.69
N ARG A 386 -20.44 -1.87 22.75
CA ARG A 386 -20.73 -0.43 22.74
C ARG A 386 -22.01 -0.07 23.50
N VAL A 387 -22.76 -1.07 23.98
CA VAL A 387 -24.02 -0.89 24.67
C VAL A 387 -23.86 -1.36 26.11
N ASP A 388 -24.17 -0.47 27.05
CA ASP A 388 -24.29 -0.86 28.46
C ASP A 388 -25.57 -1.71 28.64
N PRO A 389 -25.49 -2.97 29.11
CA PRO A 389 -26.68 -3.77 29.37
C PRO A 389 -27.64 -3.17 30.39
N ALA A 390 -27.15 -2.27 31.26
CA ALA A 390 -27.99 -1.55 32.22
C ALA A 390 -28.77 -0.39 31.61
N ASP A 391 -28.36 0.11 30.44
CA ASP A 391 -29.01 1.21 29.71
C ASP A 391 -29.10 0.87 28.20
N PRO A 392 -29.95 -0.10 27.82
CA PRO A 392 -30.08 -0.52 26.45
C PRO A 392 -30.76 0.57 25.58
N PRO A 393 -30.48 0.60 24.26
CA PRO A 393 -31.16 1.50 23.33
C PRO A 393 -32.68 1.37 23.43
N ARG A 394 -33.40 2.51 23.47
CA ARG A 394 -34.87 2.55 23.63
C ARG A 394 -35.62 1.66 22.64
N ASP A 395 -35.12 1.52 21.42
CA ASP A 395 -35.72 0.69 20.39
C ASP A 395 -35.54 -0.81 20.64
N ALA A 396 -34.48 -1.24 21.33
CA ALA A 396 -34.34 -2.64 21.73
C ALA A 396 -35.40 -3.04 22.76
N SER A 397 -35.71 -2.15 23.71
CA SER A 397 -36.80 -2.35 24.67
C SER A 397 -38.16 -2.48 23.99
N ALA A 398 -38.40 -1.74 22.89
CA ALA A 398 -39.64 -1.83 22.12
C ALA A 398 -39.84 -3.20 21.46
N PHE A 399 -38.77 -3.94 21.16
CA PHE A 399 -38.82 -5.29 20.59
C PHE A 399 -38.62 -6.40 21.64
N GLY A 400 -38.59 -6.07 22.94
CA GLY A 400 -38.39 -7.06 24.01
C GLY A 400 -37.00 -7.71 23.98
N ILE A 401 -36.00 -7.06 23.40
CA ILE A 401 -34.64 -7.60 23.27
C ILE A 401 -33.89 -7.36 24.57
N ARG A 402 -33.38 -8.44 25.15
CA ARG A 402 -32.50 -8.38 26.33
C ARG A 402 -31.05 -8.17 25.90
N PHE A 403 -30.34 -7.24 26.54
CA PHE A 403 -28.90 -7.10 26.36
C PHE A 403 -28.15 -7.93 27.39
N ASP A 404 -27.20 -8.72 26.91
CA ASP A 404 -26.26 -9.48 27.72
C ASP A 404 -24.84 -8.98 27.43
N ARG A 405 -23.89 -9.22 28.34
CA ARG A 405 -22.49 -8.86 28.10
C ARG A 405 -21.91 -9.75 27.01
N MET A 406 -20.94 -9.23 26.28
CA MET A 406 -20.30 -9.95 25.18
C MET A 406 -19.76 -11.32 25.60
N ASN A 407 -19.23 -11.41 26.82
CA ASN A 407 -18.62 -12.62 27.39
C ASN A 407 -19.59 -13.52 28.18
N ASP A 408 -20.89 -13.21 28.24
CA ASP A 408 -21.84 -14.05 28.96
C ASP A 408 -22.00 -15.42 28.26
N PRO A 409 -22.37 -16.52 28.96
CA PRO A 409 -22.58 -17.81 28.31
C PRO A 409 -23.71 -17.77 27.27
N VAL A 410 -23.53 -18.38 26.10
CA VAL A 410 -24.57 -18.51 25.07
C VAL A 410 -25.28 -19.86 25.26
N ASP A 411 -26.61 -19.89 25.13
CA ASP A 411 -27.35 -21.17 25.07
C ASP A 411 -26.86 -21.98 23.86
N PRO A 412 -26.34 -23.21 24.03
CA PRO A 412 -25.84 -24.03 22.92
C PRO A 412 -26.90 -24.35 21.85
N ARG A 413 -28.19 -24.21 22.18
CA ARG A 413 -29.32 -24.40 21.26
C ARG A 413 -29.74 -23.11 20.56
N ALA A 414 -29.06 -22.00 20.80
CA ALA A 414 -29.39 -20.72 20.17
C ALA A 414 -28.84 -20.61 18.74
N HIS A 415 -29.54 -19.86 17.90
CA HIS A 415 -28.99 -19.32 16.67
C HIS A 415 -28.20 -18.05 16.98
N VAL A 416 -26.91 -18.04 16.67
CA VAL A 416 -26.06 -16.86 16.87
C VAL A 416 -25.95 -16.10 15.56
N ILE A 417 -26.47 -14.88 15.50
CA ILE A 417 -26.49 -14.07 14.29
C ILE A 417 -25.49 -12.92 14.44
N VAL A 418 -24.43 -12.94 13.65
CA VAL A 418 -23.41 -11.88 13.63
C VAL A 418 -23.81 -10.82 12.61
N THR A 419 -24.13 -9.62 13.09
CA THR A 419 -24.72 -8.55 12.27
C THR A 419 -23.74 -7.51 11.71
N PRO A 420 -22.53 -7.29 12.27
CA PRO A 420 -21.51 -6.42 11.66
C PRO A 420 -20.92 -6.96 10.36
N LEU A 421 -20.38 -6.06 9.54
CA LEU A 421 -19.75 -6.39 8.26
C LEU A 421 -18.34 -6.97 8.40
N ASP A 422 -17.64 -6.66 9.50
CA ASP A 422 -16.32 -7.21 9.85
C ASP A 422 -16.53 -8.32 10.90
N ASP A 423 -16.88 -9.50 10.42
CA ASP A 423 -17.27 -10.65 11.23
C ASP A 423 -16.06 -11.40 11.81
N ALA A 424 -14.86 -11.25 11.26
CA ALA A 424 -13.68 -12.02 11.65
C ALA A 424 -13.22 -11.75 13.10
N ALA A 425 -13.11 -10.48 13.50
CA ALA A 425 -12.69 -10.09 14.86
C ALA A 425 -13.74 -10.40 15.93
N ILE A 426 -15.02 -10.38 15.56
CA ILE A 426 -16.14 -10.71 16.45
C ILE A 426 -16.26 -12.22 16.63
N MET A 427 -16.08 -13.01 15.57
CA MET A 427 -16.10 -14.47 15.61
C MET A 427 -14.98 -15.03 16.50
N ALA A 428 -13.77 -14.46 16.43
CA ALA A 428 -12.65 -14.84 17.29
C ALA A 428 -12.91 -14.62 18.79
N ARG A 429 -13.88 -13.75 19.15
CA ARG A 429 -14.29 -13.48 20.53
C ARG A 429 -15.49 -14.31 20.98
N LEU A 430 -16.26 -14.87 20.04
CA LEU A 430 -17.35 -15.80 20.32
C LEU A 430 -16.85 -17.24 20.59
N ASP A 431 -15.60 -17.55 20.23
CA ASP A 431 -14.98 -18.88 20.28
C ASP A 431 -14.90 -19.52 21.68
N SER A 432 -15.10 -18.75 22.76
CA SER A 432 -15.23 -19.32 24.11
C SER A 432 -16.62 -19.89 24.42
N ALA A 433 -17.60 -19.81 23.51
CA ALA A 433 -18.98 -20.27 23.71
C ALA A 433 -19.48 -21.21 22.57
N SER A 434 -19.18 -22.51 22.73
CA SER A 434 -20.03 -23.70 22.45
C SER A 434 -20.93 -23.77 21.19
N ALA A 435 -20.71 -24.80 20.35
CA ALA A 435 -21.69 -25.65 19.61
C ALA A 435 -22.89 -25.03 18.84
N ALA A 436 -23.09 -23.72 18.85
CA ALA A 436 -24.23 -23.03 18.28
C ALA A 436 -24.00 -22.72 16.78
N ARG A 437 -25.07 -22.85 15.97
CA ARG A 437 -25.01 -22.56 14.53
C ARG A 437 -24.90 -21.05 14.31
N ALA A 438 -23.71 -20.59 13.95
CA ALA A 438 -23.46 -19.19 13.62
C ALA A 438 -23.97 -18.83 12.22
N ILE A 439 -24.84 -17.82 12.14
CA ILE A 439 -25.39 -17.23 10.92
C ILE A 439 -24.75 -15.86 10.74
N ARG A 440 -24.13 -15.61 9.58
CA ARG A 440 -23.32 -14.41 9.34
C ARG A 440 -23.97 -13.51 8.30
N TRP A 441 -24.23 -12.25 8.67
CA TRP A 441 -24.82 -11.26 7.77
C TRP A 441 -23.96 -11.07 6.50
N SER A 442 -22.64 -11.01 6.67
CA SER A 442 -21.62 -10.93 5.59
C SER A 442 -21.77 -12.05 4.56
N ARG A 443 -21.98 -13.30 4.99
CA ARG A 443 -22.11 -14.48 4.13
C ARG A 443 -23.34 -14.37 3.22
N HIS A 444 -24.49 -14.00 3.78
CA HIS A 444 -25.71 -13.82 3.00
C HIS A 444 -25.59 -12.64 2.03
N ARG A 445 -24.95 -11.55 2.48
CA ARG A 445 -24.65 -10.42 1.61
C ARG A 445 -23.78 -10.83 0.42
N ALA A 446 -22.72 -11.61 0.64
CA ALA A 446 -21.85 -12.09 -0.44
C ALA A 446 -22.60 -13.01 -1.43
N ALA A 447 -23.45 -13.91 -0.92
CA ALA A 447 -24.24 -14.80 -1.77
C ALA A 447 -25.24 -14.05 -2.65
N LEU A 448 -25.94 -13.05 -2.11
CA LEU A 448 -26.85 -12.20 -2.88
C LEU A 448 -26.08 -11.27 -3.84
N ALA A 449 -24.90 -10.77 -3.46
CA ALA A 449 -24.05 -9.98 -4.35
C ALA A 449 -23.61 -10.79 -5.57
N HIS A 450 -23.32 -12.09 -5.40
CA HIS A 450 -23.02 -12.97 -6.53
C HIS A 450 -24.19 -13.09 -7.52
N HIS A 451 -25.43 -13.17 -7.01
CA HIS A 451 -26.64 -13.16 -7.84
C HIS A 451 -26.78 -11.84 -8.62
N TRP A 452 -26.57 -10.71 -7.96
CA TRP A 452 -26.60 -9.40 -8.61
C TRP A 452 -25.51 -9.23 -9.67
N ARG A 453 -24.30 -9.74 -9.41
CA ARG A 453 -23.22 -9.76 -10.40
C ARG A 453 -23.64 -10.52 -11.66
N ALA A 454 -24.21 -11.72 -11.53
CA ALA A 454 -24.69 -12.49 -12.68
C ALA A 454 -25.79 -11.77 -13.49
N ARG A 455 -26.70 -11.07 -12.80
CA ARG A 455 -27.75 -10.27 -13.44
C ARG A 455 -27.17 -9.06 -14.18
N LEU A 456 -26.23 -8.34 -13.58
CA LEU A 456 -25.53 -7.23 -14.22
C LEU A 456 -24.72 -7.67 -15.45
N LEU A 457 -24.02 -8.81 -15.37
CA LEU A 457 -23.35 -9.45 -16.51
C LEU A 457 -24.33 -9.68 -17.67
N SER A 458 -25.54 -10.17 -17.38
CA SER A 458 -26.55 -10.42 -18.43
C SER A 458 -27.15 -9.15 -19.04
N ALA A 459 -27.14 -8.03 -18.30
CA ALA A 459 -27.64 -6.74 -18.77
C ALA A 459 -26.56 -5.90 -19.48
N TRP A 460 -25.28 -6.26 -19.35
CA TRP A 460 -24.18 -5.55 -19.97
C TRP A 460 -24.19 -5.77 -21.50
N PRO A 461 -24.32 -4.70 -22.32
CA PRO A 461 -24.44 -4.87 -23.77
C PRO A 461 -23.15 -5.42 -24.39
N ALA A 462 -23.27 -6.51 -25.16
CA ALA A 462 -22.15 -7.14 -25.88
C ALA A 462 -21.42 -6.14 -26.79
N ALA A 463 -20.10 -6.30 -26.92
CA ALA A 463 -19.31 -5.52 -27.87
C ALA A 463 -19.76 -5.83 -29.31
N PRO A 464 -19.95 -4.82 -30.18
CA PRO A 464 -20.20 -5.09 -31.59
C PRO A 464 -19.01 -5.83 -32.21
N SER A 465 -19.28 -6.75 -33.14
CA SER A 465 -18.25 -7.41 -33.92
C SER A 465 -17.42 -6.38 -34.68
N VAL A 466 -16.10 -6.49 -34.59
CA VAL A 466 -15.13 -5.66 -35.33
C VAL A 466 -15.17 -6.03 -36.81
N SER A 467 -16.19 -5.55 -37.49
CA SER A 467 -16.37 -5.66 -38.94
C SER A 467 -17.27 -4.50 -39.37
N ASP A 468 -16.71 -3.29 -39.39
CA ASP A 468 -17.12 -2.13 -40.21
C ASP A 468 -16.60 -0.83 -39.59
N VAL A 469 -15.28 -0.61 -39.58
CA VAL A 469 -14.72 0.75 -39.69
C VAL A 469 -13.41 0.67 -40.46
N SER A 470 -13.50 0.90 -41.76
CA SER A 470 -12.37 1.28 -42.61
C SER A 470 -11.92 2.70 -42.25
N SER A 471 -10.60 2.88 -42.13
CA SER A 471 -9.75 4.11 -42.02
C SER A 471 -10.41 5.49 -42.23
N PRO A 472 -9.90 6.60 -41.62
CA PRO A 472 -8.53 6.80 -41.13
C PRO A 472 -8.45 7.27 -39.67
N ASN A 473 -7.38 6.86 -38.98
CA ASN A 473 -7.03 7.39 -37.67
C ASN A 473 -6.79 8.91 -37.78
N PRO A 474 -7.59 9.78 -37.13
CA PRO A 474 -7.27 11.20 -37.04
C PRO A 474 -6.00 11.30 -36.19
N ARG A 475 -4.96 11.88 -36.81
CA ARG A 475 -3.73 12.26 -36.14
C ARG A 475 -4.06 12.99 -34.84
N LEU A 476 -3.67 12.41 -33.70
CA LEU A 476 -3.47 13.16 -32.47
C LEU A 476 -2.35 14.18 -32.77
N GLU A 477 -2.73 15.42 -33.03
CA GLU A 477 -1.76 16.50 -33.05
C GLU A 477 -1.21 16.70 -31.63
N PRO A 478 0.11 16.84 -31.45
CA PRO A 478 0.68 17.22 -30.17
C PRO A 478 0.23 18.65 -29.84
N ARG A 479 -0.53 18.85 -28.76
CA ARG A 479 -0.87 20.20 -28.28
C ARG A 479 -0.01 20.60 -27.09
N ASN A 480 0.68 21.71 -27.34
CA ASN A 480 1.47 22.56 -26.47
C ASN A 480 0.97 22.66 -25.01
N PRO A 481 1.83 22.44 -24.00
CA PRO A 481 1.48 22.71 -22.62
C PRO A 481 1.40 24.22 -22.37
N ILE A 482 0.27 24.68 -21.82
CA ILE A 482 0.12 26.04 -21.31
C ILE A 482 1.09 26.20 -20.14
N SER A 483 2.09 27.06 -20.32
CA SER A 483 3.14 27.37 -19.36
C SER A 483 2.58 28.04 -18.09
N ALA A 484 2.47 27.28 -17.00
CA ALA A 484 2.58 27.84 -15.66
C ALA A 484 4.08 28.06 -15.32
N PRO A 485 4.45 29.09 -14.54
CA PRO A 485 5.86 29.35 -14.25
C PRO A 485 6.49 28.15 -13.50
N ALA A 486 7.47 27.53 -14.13
CA ALA A 486 8.10 26.29 -13.66
C ALA A 486 8.75 26.49 -12.28
N ARG A 487 8.24 25.81 -11.26
CA ARG A 487 8.96 25.63 -9.99
C ARG A 487 10.20 24.76 -10.26
N ALA A 488 11.35 25.15 -9.71
CA ALA A 488 12.60 24.44 -9.94
C ALA A 488 12.51 22.96 -9.49
N PRO A 489 13.05 22.02 -10.29
CA PRO A 489 13.05 20.60 -9.96
C PRO A 489 13.88 20.33 -8.69
N GLU A 490 13.45 19.36 -7.89
CA GLU A 490 14.14 18.86 -6.70
C GLU A 490 14.89 17.55 -6.96
N VAL A 491 14.39 16.72 -7.87
CA VAL A 491 15.04 15.49 -8.32
C VAL A 491 15.26 15.53 -9.83
N SER A 492 16.49 15.27 -10.28
CA SER A 492 16.80 15.00 -11.69
C SER A 492 16.89 13.48 -11.87
N VAL A 493 15.97 12.91 -12.63
CA VAL A 493 15.99 11.50 -13.05
C VAL A 493 16.79 11.39 -14.34
N ILE A 494 17.94 10.74 -14.28
CA ILE A 494 18.82 10.54 -15.44
C ILE A 494 18.49 9.19 -16.07
N VAL A 495 18.09 9.21 -17.34
CA VAL A 495 17.72 8.00 -18.09
C VAL A 495 18.68 7.81 -19.26
N PRO A 496 19.66 6.88 -19.19
CA PRO A 496 20.51 6.56 -20.32
C PRO A 496 19.74 5.72 -21.33
N LEU A 497 19.59 6.22 -22.55
CA LEU A 497 18.83 5.61 -23.64
C LEU A 497 19.79 5.10 -24.72
N PHE A 498 19.78 3.78 -24.96
CA PHE A 498 20.42 3.17 -26.12
C PHE A 498 19.59 1.99 -26.61
N ASN A 499 19.03 2.11 -27.81
CA ASN A 499 18.26 1.05 -28.47
C ASN A 499 17.15 0.41 -27.60
N SER A 500 16.40 1.25 -26.88
CA SER A 500 15.36 0.83 -25.92
C SER A 500 13.95 1.22 -26.36
N ALA A 501 13.65 1.28 -27.67
CA ALA A 501 12.35 1.71 -28.20
C ALA A 501 11.15 0.93 -27.63
N GLN A 502 11.36 -0.34 -27.24
CA GLN A 502 10.28 -1.18 -26.70
C GLN A 502 9.86 -0.79 -25.28
N THR A 503 10.76 -0.20 -24.50
CA THR A 503 10.56 -0.02 -23.05
C THR A 503 10.61 1.44 -22.61
N ILE A 504 11.28 2.32 -23.36
CA ILE A 504 11.51 3.72 -22.95
C ILE A 504 10.22 4.49 -22.67
N ALA A 505 9.13 4.18 -23.38
CA ALA A 505 7.83 4.79 -23.11
C ALA A 505 7.30 4.43 -21.72
N GLU A 506 7.40 3.15 -21.33
CA GLU A 506 6.99 2.67 -20.00
C GLU A 506 7.88 3.24 -18.90
N THR A 507 9.18 3.33 -19.15
CA THR A 507 10.16 3.93 -18.23
C THR A 507 9.81 5.39 -17.95
N ILE A 508 9.61 6.21 -18.99
CA ILE A 508 9.23 7.62 -18.84
C ILE A 508 7.86 7.73 -18.17
N ALA A 509 6.89 6.88 -18.54
CA ALA A 509 5.58 6.85 -17.90
C ALA A 509 5.67 6.56 -16.40
N SER A 510 6.59 5.70 -15.96
CA SER A 510 6.82 5.42 -14.53
C SER A 510 7.34 6.63 -13.74
N VAL A 511 8.14 7.50 -14.40
CA VAL A 511 8.57 8.79 -13.85
C VAL A 511 7.40 9.78 -13.82
N GLN A 512 6.59 9.80 -14.88
CA GLN A 512 5.39 10.65 -14.96
C GLN A 512 4.34 10.30 -13.91
N ALA A 513 4.22 9.01 -13.57
CA ALA A 513 3.30 8.49 -12.56
C ALA A 513 3.77 8.69 -11.12
N GLN A 514 4.91 9.37 -10.88
CA GLN A 514 5.37 9.63 -9.53
C GLN A 514 4.42 10.54 -8.77
N THR A 515 4.10 10.15 -7.53
CA THR A 515 3.34 10.96 -6.57
C THR A 515 4.08 12.23 -6.12
N PHE A 516 5.38 12.30 -6.38
CA PHE A 516 6.21 13.49 -6.25
C PHE A 516 6.33 14.17 -7.62
N ASP A 517 6.04 15.46 -7.72
CA ASP A 517 5.89 16.18 -8.99
C ASP A 517 7.07 17.10 -9.36
N ARG A 518 7.91 17.47 -8.37
CA ARG A 518 9.09 18.34 -8.54
C ARG A 518 10.30 17.57 -9.07
N TRP A 519 10.16 16.93 -10.21
CA TRP A 519 11.25 16.26 -10.90
C TRP A 519 11.47 16.82 -12.31
N GLU A 520 12.65 16.58 -12.84
CA GLU A 520 12.92 16.62 -14.27
C GLU A 520 13.51 15.26 -14.69
N ALA A 521 13.28 14.86 -15.93
CA ALA A 521 13.91 13.70 -16.54
C ALA A 521 14.90 14.16 -17.60
N VAL A 522 16.16 13.75 -17.47
CA VAL A 522 17.21 13.98 -18.45
C VAL A 522 17.46 12.66 -19.16
N ILE A 523 16.82 12.49 -20.32
CA ILE A 523 17.02 11.35 -21.21
C ILE A 523 18.30 11.60 -22.01
N VAL A 524 19.29 10.73 -21.86
CA VAL A 524 20.54 10.85 -22.60
C VAL A 524 20.58 9.77 -23.66
N ASP A 525 20.28 10.16 -24.89
CA ASP A 525 20.36 9.28 -26.06
C ASP A 525 21.82 9.09 -26.47
N ASP A 526 22.34 7.90 -26.25
CA ASP A 526 23.71 7.51 -26.55
C ASP A 526 23.87 7.02 -28.01
N ALA A 527 23.34 7.83 -28.94
CA ALA A 527 23.29 7.57 -30.37
C ALA A 527 22.54 6.28 -30.75
N SER A 528 21.31 6.12 -30.24
CA SER A 528 20.44 5.01 -30.63
C SER A 528 20.14 5.01 -32.13
N THR A 529 20.02 3.81 -32.69
CA THR A 529 19.68 3.54 -34.09
C THR A 529 18.21 3.15 -34.28
N ASP A 530 17.51 2.82 -33.20
CA ASP A 530 16.08 2.50 -33.23
C ASP A 530 15.20 3.75 -33.09
N ARG A 531 13.91 3.54 -32.85
CA ARG A 531 12.92 4.63 -32.70
C ARG A 531 12.86 5.22 -31.28
N GLY A 532 13.69 4.76 -30.34
CA GLY A 532 13.68 5.19 -28.94
C GLY A 532 13.83 6.71 -28.78
N PRO A 533 14.80 7.37 -29.46
CA PRO A 533 14.97 8.81 -29.37
C PRO A 533 13.76 9.57 -29.87
N SER A 534 13.13 9.11 -30.97
CA SER A 534 11.92 9.73 -31.51
C SER A 534 10.73 9.60 -30.55
N ILE A 535 10.63 8.50 -29.80
CA ILE A 535 9.62 8.31 -28.75
C ILE A 535 9.87 9.29 -27.60
N ALA A 536 11.10 9.35 -27.09
CA ALA A 536 11.46 10.27 -26.00
C ALA A 536 11.27 11.74 -26.42
N HIS A 537 11.67 12.11 -27.64
CA HIS A 537 11.44 13.45 -28.21
C HIS A 537 9.97 13.82 -28.23
N ARG A 538 9.10 12.94 -28.73
CA ARG A 538 7.65 13.19 -28.75
C ARG A 538 7.07 13.40 -27.36
N ILE A 539 7.57 12.65 -26.36
CA ILE A 539 7.15 12.84 -24.97
C ILE A 539 7.68 14.17 -24.41
N GLY A 540 8.92 14.55 -24.73
CA GLY A 540 9.49 15.84 -24.32
C GLY A 540 8.82 17.06 -24.97
N GLU A 541 8.17 16.89 -26.12
CA GLU A 541 7.33 17.93 -26.75
C GLU A 541 6.05 18.20 -25.95
N THR A 542 5.51 17.21 -25.24
CA THR A 542 4.28 17.34 -24.45
C THR A 542 4.55 17.56 -22.95
N ASP A 543 5.61 16.96 -22.40
CA ASP A 543 6.04 17.13 -21.00
C ASP A 543 7.43 17.79 -20.95
N HIS A 544 7.44 19.11 -20.74
CA HIS A 544 8.65 19.92 -20.66
C HIS A 544 9.62 19.54 -19.52
N ARG A 545 9.20 18.71 -18.57
CA ARG A 545 10.10 18.13 -17.55
C ARG A 545 11.00 17.05 -18.14
N VAL A 546 10.65 16.48 -19.29
CA VAL A 546 11.43 15.46 -20.01
C VAL A 546 12.29 16.16 -21.06
N ARG A 547 13.61 16.06 -20.89
CA ARG A 547 14.60 16.68 -21.77
C ARG A 547 15.50 15.62 -22.37
N ILE A 548 15.79 15.75 -23.66
CA ILE A 548 16.69 14.84 -24.37
C ILE A 548 18.03 15.53 -24.63
N VAL A 549 19.11 14.82 -24.33
CA VAL A 549 20.48 15.17 -24.72
C VAL A 549 21.01 14.03 -25.56
N ARG A 550 21.48 14.32 -26.78
CA ARG A 550 21.94 13.29 -27.71
C ARG A 550 23.45 13.37 -27.90
N HIS A 551 24.12 12.21 -27.88
CA HIS A 551 25.50 12.08 -28.33
C HIS A 551 25.59 11.90 -29.84
N ASP A 552 26.71 12.34 -30.42
CA ASP A 552 27.06 12.18 -31.84
C ASP A 552 27.39 10.72 -32.19
N ARG A 553 27.91 9.97 -31.22
CA ARG A 553 28.22 8.54 -31.31
C ARG A 553 27.94 7.86 -29.96
N ASN A 554 27.77 6.55 -29.97
CA ASN A 554 27.65 5.77 -28.74
C ASN A 554 28.96 5.87 -27.94
N ARG A 555 28.87 6.32 -26.69
CA ARG A 555 29.98 6.51 -25.75
C ARG A 555 29.89 5.57 -24.54
N GLY A 556 28.81 4.81 -24.41
CA GLY A 556 28.55 3.86 -23.33
C GLY A 556 27.68 4.44 -22.20
N LEU A 557 27.12 3.51 -21.41
CA LEU A 557 26.21 3.78 -20.30
C LEU A 557 26.77 4.79 -19.28
N ALA A 558 28.03 4.62 -18.86
CA ALA A 558 28.72 5.53 -17.95
C ALA A 558 28.78 6.98 -18.49
N ALA A 559 29.12 7.14 -19.78
CA ALA A 559 29.19 8.44 -20.43
C ALA A 559 27.80 9.09 -20.52
N ALA A 560 26.77 8.31 -20.83
CA ALA A 560 25.39 8.79 -20.85
C ALA A 560 24.96 9.31 -19.46
N ARG A 561 25.25 8.56 -18.39
CA ARG A 561 24.96 9.00 -17.02
C ARG A 561 25.75 10.26 -16.62
N ASN A 562 27.03 10.38 -17.01
CA ASN A 562 27.84 11.58 -16.78
C ASN A 562 27.31 12.82 -17.50
N THR A 563 26.88 12.66 -18.75
CA THR A 563 26.20 13.71 -19.50
C THR A 563 24.90 14.10 -18.80
N GLY A 564 24.14 13.13 -18.28
CA GLY A 564 22.96 13.37 -17.47
C GLY A 564 23.25 14.18 -16.20
N ILE A 565 24.30 13.83 -15.45
CA ILE A 565 24.73 14.57 -14.24
C ILE A 565 25.04 16.01 -14.58
N THR A 566 25.70 16.25 -15.71
CA THR A 566 26.07 17.59 -16.19
C THR A 566 24.85 18.43 -16.52
N HIS A 567 23.81 17.82 -17.09
CA HIS A 567 22.59 18.51 -17.52
C HIS A 567 21.49 18.56 -16.46
N ALA A 568 21.63 17.81 -15.37
CA ALA A 568 20.76 17.89 -14.20
C ALA A 568 20.74 19.32 -13.62
N ARG A 569 19.59 19.77 -13.15
CA ARG A 569 19.38 21.08 -12.55
C ARG A 569 18.96 20.97 -11.08
N ALA A 570 18.48 19.80 -10.67
CA ALA A 570 17.93 19.58 -9.36
C ALA A 570 18.99 19.22 -8.31
N PRO A 571 18.76 19.50 -7.01
CA PRO A 571 19.68 19.19 -5.92
C PRO A 571 19.87 17.68 -5.67
N PHE A 572 18.91 16.83 -6.04
CA PHE A 572 19.05 15.37 -5.93
C PHE A 572 19.08 14.72 -7.32
N ILE A 573 19.85 13.64 -7.44
CA ILE A 573 20.03 12.86 -8.67
C ILE A 573 19.56 11.43 -8.42
N HIS A 574 18.69 10.97 -9.31
CA HIS A 574 18.25 9.59 -9.43
C HIS A 574 18.70 9.04 -10.79
N PHE A 575 19.10 7.77 -10.87
CA PHE A 575 19.40 7.11 -12.14
C PHE A 575 18.28 6.10 -12.41
N LEU A 576 17.76 6.04 -13.62
CA LEU A 576 16.75 5.06 -14.00
C LEU A 576 17.11 4.49 -15.36
N ASP A 577 17.27 3.19 -15.47
CA ASP A 577 17.62 2.55 -16.75
C ASP A 577 16.42 2.55 -17.70
N ALA A 578 16.67 2.62 -19.01
CA ALA A 578 15.64 2.83 -20.04
C ALA A 578 14.64 1.66 -20.20
N ASP A 579 14.81 0.55 -19.48
CA ASP A 579 13.95 -0.62 -19.48
C ASP A 579 13.33 -1.00 -18.13
N ASP A 580 13.54 -0.19 -17.09
CA ASP A 580 13.05 -0.40 -15.73
C ASP A 580 11.96 0.61 -15.32
N TRP A 581 11.34 0.38 -14.15
CA TRP A 581 10.29 1.26 -13.63
C TRP A 581 10.63 1.84 -12.26
N LEU A 582 10.19 3.08 -12.04
CA LEU A 582 9.93 3.57 -10.69
C LEU A 582 8.54 3.12 -10.21
N LEU A 583 8.44 2.75 -8.92
CA LEU A 583 7.13 2.53 -8.29
C LEU A 583 6.50 3.89 -7.94
N PRO A 584 5.17 4.03 -7.87
CA PRO A 584 4.48 5.34 -7.83
C PRO A 584 4.91 6.30 -6.70
N ASP A 585 5.42 5.80 -5.58
CA ASP A 585 5.93 6.60 -4.47
C ASP A 585 7.44 6.44 -4.23
N GLY A 586 8.15 5.90 -5.23
CA GLY A 586 9.59 5.65 -5.19
C GLY A 586 10.42 6.90 -4.94
N LEU A 587 10.21 7.97 -5.72
CA LEU A 587 10.92 9.24 -5.54
C LEU A 587 10.61 9.89 -4.19
N ALA A 588 9.34 9.86 -3.76
CA ALA A 588 8.93 10.43 -2.47
C ALA A 588 9.60 9.72 -1.29
N ARG A 589 9.63 8.38 -1.31
CA ARG A 589 10.29 7.55 -0.30
C ARG A 589 11.80 7.79 -0.26
N LEU A 590 12.44 7.76 -1.42
CA LEU A 590 13.87 7.99 -1.54
C LEU A 590 14.26 9.41 -1.08
N LEU A 591 13.49 10.42 -1.46
CA LEU A 591 13.74 11.81 -1.05
C LEU A 591 13.56 12.01 0.45
N GLY A 592 12.51 11.42 1.04
CA GLY A 592 12.28 11.45 2.48
C GLY A 592 13.46 10.84 3.26
N ALA A 593 13.90 9.66 2.85
CA ALA A 593 15.05 8.98 3.45
C ALA A 593 16.36 9.75 3.25
N ALA A 594 16.60 10.32 2.04
CA ALA A 594 17.80 11.07 1.74
C ALA A 594 17.88 12.37 2.55
N ARG A 595 16.75 13.07 2.74
CA ARG A 595 16.68 14.28 3.57
C ARG A 595 16.93 14.00 5.06
N ALA A 596 16.46 12.85 5.54
CA ALA A 596 16.70 12.42 6.91
C ALA A 596 18.12 11.86 7.12
N SER A 597 18.87 11.59 6.04
CA SER A 597 20.20 10.98 6.14
C SER A 597 21.30 12.01 6.30
N ARG A 598 22.39 11.57 6.93
CA ARG A 598 23.59 12.39 7.16
C ARG A 598 24.20 12.96 5.88
N HIS A 599 24.12 12.22 4.77
CA HIS A 599 24.86 12.53 3.54
C HIS A 599 23.96 12.94 2.38
N GLY A 600 22.64 13.04 2.56
CA GLY A 600 21.73 13.32 1.45
C GLY A 600 21.64 12.15 0.45
N ALA A 601 21.92 10.92 0.91
CA ALA A 601 21.88 9.71 0.10
C ALA A 601 20.98 8.66 0.73
N ALA A 602 20.20 7.96 -0.09
CA ALA A 602 19.29 6.92 0.35
C ALA A 602 19.13 5.81 -0.68
N PHE A 603 18.68 4.64 -0.21
CA PHE A 603 18.37 3.49 -1.03
C PHE A 603 17.07 2.82 -0.56
N GLY A 604 16.35 2.22 -1.50
CA GLY A 604 15.17 1.40 -1.23
C GLY A 604 15.34 -0.03 -1.73
N ALA A 605 14.34 -0.86 -1.50
CA ALA A 605 14.29 -2.17 -2.14
C ALA A 605 13.89 -2.08 -3.61
N HIS A 606 14.11 -3.14 -4.38
CA HIS A 606 13.60 -3.29 -5.74
C HIS A 606 12.76 -4.57 -5.85
N GLU A 607 11.80 -4.56 -6.76
CA GLU A 607 11.05 -5.75 -7.13
C GLU A 607 11.57 -6.30 -8.45
N TRP A 608 11.60 -7.62 -8.62
CA TRP A 608 11.85 -8.22 -9.94
C TRP A 608 10.53 -8.37 -10.66
N ARG A 609 10.51 -8.03 -11.95
CA ARG A 609 9.39 -8.26 -12.86
C ARG A 609 9.86 -8.99 -14.10
N ASP A 610 9.01 -9.87 -14.66
CA ASP A 610 9.30 -10.45 -15.97
C ASP A 610 9.13 -9.41 -17.10
N SER A 611 9.40 -9.83 -18.33
CA SER A 611 9.25 -8.97 -19.50
C SER A 611 7.84 -8.41 -19.72
N ARG A 612 6.81 -9.07 -19.16
CA ARG A 612 5.39 -8.70 -19.21
C ARG A 612 4.96 -7.84 -18.01
N GLY A 613 5.88 -7.55 -17.08
CA GLY A 613 5.61 -6.77 -15.88
C GLY A 613 5.06 -7.56 -14.70
N LEU A 614 4.96 -8.89 -14.77
CA LEU A 614 4.50 -9.72 -13.65
C LEU A 614 5.54 -9.72 -12.53
N ARG A 615 5.10 -9.44 -11.30
CA ARG A 615 5.96 -9.41 -10.11
C ARG A 615 6.49 -10.81 -9.79
N LEU A 616 7.81 -10.97 -9.85
CA LEU A 616 8.53 -12.20 -9.55
C LEU A 616 8.92 -12.25 -8.07
N GLY A 617 9.31 -11.12 -7.48
CA GLY A 617 9.71 -11.06 -6.07
C GLY A 617 10.22 -9.68 -5.69
N ALA A 618 10.84 -9.57 -4.52
CA ALA A 618 11.51 -8.35 -4.11
C ALA A 618 12.80 -8.67 -3.36
N SER A 619 13.79 -7.81 -3.53
CA SER A 619 15.06 -7.85 -2.83
C SER A 619 14.86 -7.65 -1.33
N ASP A 620 15.54 -8.45 -0.51
CA ASP A 620 15.64 -8.21 0.91
C ASP A 620 16.82 -7.27 1.18
N HIS A 621 16.57 -6.18 1.90
CA HIS A 621 17.61 -5.19 2.21
C HIS A 621 17.73 -4.96 3.70
N PRO A 622 18.94 -4.64 4.19
CA PRO A 622 19.14 -4.36 5.60
C PRO A 622 18.41 -3.08 6.03
N LEU A 623 17.82 -3.09 7.23
CA LEU A 623 17.26 -1.91 7.90
C LEU A 623 18.35 -0.93 8.40
N ARG A 624 19.60 -1.09 7.93
CA ARG A 624 20.77 -0.30 8.35
C ARG A 624 21.37 0.44 7.16
N PRO A 625 22.06 1.58 7.39
CA PRO A 625 22.78 2.28 6.34
C PRO A 625 23.75 1.37 5.59
N VAL A 626 23.84 1.56 4.28
CA VAL A 626 24.86 0.92 3.44
C VAL A 626 26.09 1.80 3.43
N ASN A 627 27.20 1.25 3.90
CA ASN A 627 28.50 1.90 3.99
C ASN A 627 29.56 1.10 3.20
N LEU A 628 30.81 1.54 3.25
CA LEU A 628 31.92 0.92 2.53
C LEU A 628 32.06 -0.58 2.80
N ASP A 629 31.94 -0.99 4.07
CA ASP A 629 32.10 -2.39 4.46
C ASP A 629 31.04 -3.30 3.82
N ARG A 630 29.79 -2.82 3.77
CA ARG A 630 28.69 -3.52 3.08
C ARG A 630 28.89 -3.56 1.57
N LEU A 631 29.29 -2.43 0.98
CA LEU A 631 29.57 -2.37 -0.44
C LEU A 631 30.75 -3.24 -0.84
N MET A 632 31.74 -3.50 0.04
CA MET A 632 32.82 -4.43 -0.26
C MET A 632 32.33 -5.87 -0.47
N GLU A 633 31.27 -6.30 0.23
CA GLU A 633 30.69 -7.65 0.05
C GLU A 633 29.90 -7.79 -1.26
N GLY A 634 29.26 -6.71 -1.74
CA GLY A 634 28.32 -6.77 -2.85
C GLY A 634 27.74 -5.42 -3.25
N SER A 635 27.31 -5.28 -4.51
CA SER A 635 26.43 -4.16 -4.87
C SER A 635 25.11 -4.34 -4.11
N CYS A 636 24.85 -3.42 -3.18
CA CYS A 636 23.75 -3.58 -2.22
C CYS A 636 22.41 -3.12 -2.76
N PHE A 637 22.36 -2.48 -3.94
CA PHE A 637 21.16 -1.98 -4.62
C PHE A 637 21.53 -1.60 -6.06
N PRO A 638 20.60 -1.72 -7.03
CA PRO A 638 20.82 -1.24 -8.40
C PRO A 638 20.80 0.29 -8.47
N ALA A 639 21.31 0.86 -9.57
CA ALA A 639 21.34 2.31 -9.80
C ALA A 639 19.96 2.98 -9.65
N HIS A 640 18.89 2.29 -10.03
CA HIS A 640 17.50 2.73 -9.95
C HIS A 640 16.80 2.52 -8.61
N ALA A 641 17.52 2.01 -7.60
CA ALA A 641 17.02 1.90 -6.23
C ALA A 641 17.63 2.93 -5.27
N GLN A 642 18.44 3.88 -5.77
CA GLN A 642 19.10 4.90 -4.93
C GLN A 642 18.79 6.33 -5.34
N LEU A 643 18.96 7.26 -4.41
CA LEU A 643 18.92 8.71 -4.63
C LEU A 643 20.10 9.35 -3.91
N ILE A 644 20.77 10.30 -4.57
CA ILE A 644 21.94 10.99 -4.01
C ILE A 644 21.87 12.49 -4.24
N SER A 645 22.23 13.28 -3.24
CA SER A 645 22.34 14.73 -3.40
C SER A 645 23.55 15.09 -4.26
N ARG A 646 23.45 16.17 -5.02
CA ARG A 646 24.57 16.75 -5.75
C ARG A 646 25.73 17.13 -4.84
N GLU A 647 25.43 17.54 -3.61
CA GLU A 647 26.43 17.85 -2.60
C GLU A 647 27.23 16.61 -2.18
N ALA A 648 26.58 15.45 -2.05
CA ALA A 648 27.26 14.19 -1.76
C ALA A 648 28.10 13.71 -2.95
N LEU A 649 27.53 13.78 -4.16
CA LEU A 649 28.20 13.37 -5.41
C LEU A 649 29.42 14.26 -5.73
N LYS A 650 29.33 15.57 -5.50
CA LYS A 650 30.33 16.58 -5.87
C LYS A 650 30.75 16.44 -7.35
N ASN A 651 32.07 16.33 -7.58
CA ASN A 651 32.67 16.21 -8.90
C ASN A 651 32.93 14.75 -9.30
N GLU A 652 32.49 13.76 -8.51
CA GLU A 652 32.65 12.35 -8.89
C GLU A 652 31.77 12.04 -10.09
N ARG A 653 32.30 11.22 -10.99
CA ARG A 653 31.65 10.78 -12.22
C ARG A 653 31.79 9.28 -12.37
N PHE A 654 30.95 8.65 -13.18
CA PHE A 654 31.11 7.27 -13.60
C PHE A 654 32.38 7.14 -14.45
N ASP A 655 33.10 6.02 -14.33
CA ASP A 655 34.27 5.74 -15.16
C ASP A 655 33.82 5.31 -16.57
N GLU A 656 34.02 6.16 -17.57
CA GLU A 656 33.61 5.91 -18.97
C GLU A 656 34.41 4.78 -19.65
N SER A 657 35.49 4.30 -19.04
CA SER A 657 36.21 3.12 -19.53
C SER A 657 35.49 1.82 -19.18
N LEU A 658 34.63 1.81 -18.16
CA LEU A 658 33.86 0.65 -17.75
C LEU A 658 32.67 0.44 -18.70
N ARG A 659 32.43 -0.81 -19.08
CA ARG A 659 31.31 -1.22 -19.95
C ARG A 659 30.14 -1.82 -19.18
N CYS A 660 30.36 -2.15 -17.92
CA CYS A 660 29.38 -2.61 -16.96
C CYS A 660 29.87 -2.27 -15.54
N ILE A 661 28.96 -2.28 -14.56
CA ILE A 661 29.29 -2.15 -13.13
C ILE A 661 29.89 -0.77 -12.77
N GLU A 662 29.68 0.21 -13.65
CA GLU A 662 30.10 1.60 -13.46
C GLU A 662 29.43 2.25 -12.24
N ASP A 663 28.21 1.82 -11.91
CA ASP A 663 27.48 2.24 -10.72
C ASP A 663 28.18 1.79 -9.44
N TYR A 664 28.51 0.51 -9.34
CA TYR A 664 29.17 -0.06 -8.18
C TYR A 664 30.57 0.53 -7.94
N ASP A 665 31.35 0.81 -9.00
CA ASP A 665 32.61 1.56 -8.86
C ASP A 665 32.39 2.94 -8.23
N LEU A 666 31.39 3.68 -8.71
CA LEU A 666 31.07 5.00 -8.17
C LEU A 666 30.62 4.91 -6.71
N TRP A 667 29.78 3.92 -6.36
CA TRP A 667 29.34 3.70 -4.98
C TRP A 667 30.53 3.41 -4.05
N LEU A 668 31.48 2.57 -4.48
CA LEU A 668 32.69 2.28 -3.70
C LEU A 668 33.57 3.52 -3.53
N ARG A 669 33.77 4.33 -4.57
CA ARG A 669 34.54 5.58 -4.48
C ARG A 669 33.89 6.61 -3.55
N LEU A 670 32.57 6.73 -3.58
CA LEU A 670 31.84 7.61 -2.68
C LEU A 670 31.89 7.10 -1.23
N ALA A 671 31.75 5.79 -1.01
CA ALA A 671 31.84 5.17 0.31
C ALA A 671 33.26 5.27 0.91
N LEU A 672 34.30 5.21 0.08
CA LEU A 672 35.70 5.50 0.45
C LEU A 672 35.91 6.94 0.93
N ARG A 673 34.94 7.83 0.73
CA ARG A 673 34.94 9.20 1.30
C ARG A 673 34.08 9.30 2.57
N GLY A 674 33.60 8.18 3.10
CA GLY A 674 32.74 8.10 4.28
C GLY A 674 31.25 8.28 3.98
N LEU A 675 30.83 8.29 2.71
CA LEU A 675 29.42 8.40 2.35
C LEU A 675 28.67 7.10 2.70
N GLU A 676 27.45 7.27 3.21
CA GLU A 676 26.54 6.18 3.53
C GLU A 676 25.16 6.48 2.96
N TRP A 677 24.47 5.44 2.47
CA TRP A 677 23.09 5.54 2.02
C TRP A 677 22.15 5.08 3.13
N ALA A 678 21.18 5.92 3.50
CA ALA A 678 20.16 5.53 4.47
C ALA A 678 19.08 4.64 3.83
N PRO A 679 18.59 3.61 4.54
CA PRO A 679 17.50 2.78 4.05
C PRO A 679 16.16 3.54 4.07
N VAL A 680 15.33 3.32 3.06
CA VAL A 680 13.91 3.67 3.13
C VAL A 680 13.24 2.89 4.26
N GLN A 681 12.43 3.58 5.08
CA GLN A 681 11.78 2.98 6.25
C GLN A 681 10.98 1.72 5.87
N GLY A 682 11.25 0.64 6.61
CA GLY A 682 10.61 -0.67 6.38
C GLY A 682 11.11 -1.41 5.13
N CYS A 683 12.22 -0.99 4.53
CA CYS A 683 12.82 -1.59 3.32
C CYS A 683 11.81 -1.77 2.18
N LYS A 684 10.90 -0.80 2.02
CA LYS A 684 9.88 -0.90 0.99
C LYS A 684 10.50 -0.77 -0.41
N PRO A 685 9.96 -1.50 -1.40
CA PRO A 685 10.42 -1.33 -2.78
C PRO A 685 10.13 0.08 -3.33
N VAL A 686 11.07 0.62 -4.11
CA VAL A 686 10.97 1.95 -4.73
C VAL A 686 10.99 1.90 -6.25
N CYS A 687 11.39 0.77 -6.81
CA CYS A 687 11.55 0.54 -8.25
C CYS A 687 11.27 -0.94 -8.56
N ALA A 688 11.11 -1.24 -9.85
CA ALA A 688 11.02 -2.58 -10.36
C ALA A 688 12.05 -2.81 -11.48
N TYR A 689 12.83 -3.88 -11.33
CA TYR A 689 13.86 -4.35 -12.25
C TYR A 689 13.24 -5.33 -13.24
N ARG A 690 13.38 -5.08 -14.55
CA ARG A 690 12.90 -5.98 -15.60
C ARG A 690 13.90 -7.10 -15.90
N LEU A 691 13.48 -8.34 -15.70
CA LEU A 691 14.21 -9.53 -16.11
C LEU A 691 13.77 -9.95 -17.51
N ARG A 692 14.72 -10.02 -18.44
CA ARG A 692 14.49 -10.48 -19.82
C ARG A 692 15.70 -11.19 -20.40
N PRO A 693 15.50 -12.08 -21.40
CA PRO A 693 16.60 -12.60 -22.19
C PRO A 693 17.38 -11.47 -22.87
N GLY A 694 18.72 -11.52 -22.84
CA GLY A 694 19.58 -10.53 -23.49
C GLY A 694 19.97 -9.29 -22.66
N SER A 695 19.59 -9.21 -21.37
CA SER A 695 20.04 -8.11 -20.49
C SER A 695 21.57 -8.05 -20.34
N MET A 696 22.14 -6.85 -20.15
CA MET A 696 23.59 -6.65 -19.98
C MET A 696 24.18 -7.49 -18.83
N SER A 697 23.41 -7.70 -17.77
CA SER A 697 23.77 -8.55 -16.62
C SER A 697 24.04 -10.02 -16.99
N ARG A 698 23.72 -10.42 -18.24
CA ARG A 698 24.00 -11.73 -18.83
C ARG A 698 25.38 -11.80 -19.52
N GLY A 699 26.21 -10.76 -19.45
CA GLY A 699 27.62 -10.82 -19.83
C GLY A 699 28.51 -11.30 -18.68
N GLU A 700 28.29 -12.52 -18.14
CA GLU A 700 28.82 -12.91 -16.83
C GLU A 700 30.34 -12.79 -16.70
N GLU A 701 31.11 -13.14 -17.73
CA GLU A 701 32.58 -13.03 -17.67
C GLU A 701 33.03 -11.57 -17.51
N SER A 702 32.48 -10.67 -18.32
CA SER A 702 32.77 -9.24 -18.25
C SER A 702 32.33 -8.66 -16.91
N MET A 703 31.13 -9.00 -16.45
CA MET A 703 30.58 -8.57 -15.16
C MET A 703 31.48 -9.02 -13.99
N MET A 704 31.84 -10.30 -13.97
CA MET A 704 32.67 -10.88 -12.92
C MET A 704 34.07 -10.27 -12.88
N LEU A 705 34.78 -10.25 -14.01
CA LEU A 705 36.15 -9.74 -14.08
C LEU A 705 36.22 -8.24 -13.81
N THR A 706 35.23 -7.47 -14.29
CA THR A 706 35.14 -6.03 -14.00
C THR A 706 34.84 -5.79 -12.51
N THR A 707 33.96 -6.59 -11.91
CA THR A 707 33.72 -6.56 -10.45
C THR A 707 35.00 -6.78 -9.66
N PHE A 708 35.82 -7.77 -10.05
CA PHE A 708 37.10 -8.04 -9.39
C PHE A 708 38.05 -6.85 -9.51
N ALA A 709 38.17 -6.26 -10.71
CA ALA A 709 39.02 -5.11 -10.95
C ALA A 709 38.61 -3.91 -10.08
N VAL A 710 37.32 -3.59 -10.04
CA VAL A 710 36.76 -2.49 -9.25
C VAL A 710 36.94 -2.72 -7.74
N ARG A 711 36.67 -3.93 -7.24
CA ARG A 711 36.90 -4.29 -5.82
C ARG A 711 38.37 -4.23 -5.45
N ASN A 712 39.25 -4.77 -6.27
CA ASN A 712 40.70 -4.70 -6.07
C ASN A 712 41.18 -3.24 -6.01
N ALA A 713 40.66 -2.37 -6.87
CA ALA A 713 40.95 -0.94 -6.81
C ALA A 713 40.45 -0.31 -5.50
N ALA A 714 39.23 -0.63 -5.06
CA ALA A 714 38.66 -0.13 -3.81
C ALA A 714 39.45 -0.60 -2.57
N PHE A 715 39.82 -1.89 -2.49
CA PHE A 715 40.65 -2.44 -1.41
C PHE A 715 42.03 -1.77 -1.35
N ARG A 716 42.69 -1.59 -2.50
CA ARG A 716 43.99 -0.88 -2.57
C ARG A 716 43.86 0.57 -2.09
N ARG A 717 42.83 1.29 -2.54
CA ARG A 717 42.56 2.68 -2.11
C ARG A 717 42.26 2.75 -0.61
N ALA A 718 41.44 1.83 -0.08
CA ALA A 718 41.13 1.75 1.35
C ALA A 718 42.41 1.58 2.19
N ARG A 719 43.26 0.60 1.84
CA ARG A 719 44.55 0.35 2.51
C ARG A 719 45.49 1.56 2.43
N ALA A 720 45.56 2.22 1.28
CA ALA A 720 46.44 3.38 1.09
C ALA A 720 45.96 4.64 1.83
N SER A 721 44.65 4.79 2.03
CA SER A 721 44.06 5.99 2.63
C SER A 721 44.29 6.15 4.13
N GLY A 722 44.80 5.12 4.82
CA GLY A 722 44.97 5.13 6.27
C GLY A 722 43.66 5.32 7.05
N MET A 723 42.50 5.12 6.39
CA MET A 723 41.20 5.04 7.08
C MET A 723 41.34 4.08 8.26
N PRO A 724 40.83 4.45 9.46
CA PRO A 724 41.20 3.76 10.68
C PRO A 724 40.93 2.28 10.51
N ALA A 725 42.00 1.48 10.62
CA ALA A 725 41.97 0.01 10.66
C ALA A 725 41.21 -0.55 11.89
N GLY A 726 40.39 0.27 12.55
CA GLY A 726 39.64 -0.06 13.75
C GLY A 726 38.21 -0.54 13.49
N GLY A 727 37.89 -1.08 12.31
CA GLY A 727 36.55 -1.64 12.09
C GLY A 727 36.27 -2.38 10.77
N ILE A 728 37.06 -2.20 9.70
CA ILE A 728 36.84 -2.88 8.41
C ILE A 728 37.98 -3.87 8.16
N ASP A 729 37.65 -5.15 7.98
CA ASP A 729 38.61 -6.19 7.60
C ASP A 729 39.02 -5.99 6.12
N LEU A 730 40.28 -5.65 5.91
CA LEU A 730 40.90 -5.46 4.60
C LEU A 730 41.92 -6.56 4.27
N SER A 731 41.82 -7.74 4.90
CA SER A 731 42.70 -8.88 4.65
C SER A 731 42.57 -9.41 3.22
N GLU A 732 43.66 -9.99 2.70
CA GLU A 732 43.63 -10.77 1.46
C GLU A 732 42.67 -11.96 1.56
N GLU A 733 42.52 -12.51 2.77
CA GLU A 733 41.61 -13.62 3.02
C GLU A 733 40.16 -13.23 2.79
N ARG A 734 39.71 -12.07 3.30
CA ARG A 734 38.36 -11.57 3.04
C ARG A 734 38.15 -11.28 1.56
N LEU A 735 39.11 -10.61 0.92
CA LEU A 735 39.03 -10.26 -0.50
C LEU A 735 38.88 -11.52 -1.38
N ALA A 736 39.69 -12.55 -1.12
CA ALA A 736 39.59 -13.81 -1.83
C ALA A 736 38.24 -14.53 -1.59
N ARG A 737 37.67 -14.47 -0.36
CA ARG A 737 36.33 -15.01 -0.08
C ARG A 737 35.25 -14.29 -0.89
N ILE A 738 35.29 -12.96 -0.93
CA ILE A 738 34.33 -12.13 -1.66
C ILE A 738 34.41 -12.40 -3.18
N HIS A 739 35.62 -12.58 -3.71
CA HIS A 739 35.80 -12.97 -5.11
C HIS A 739 35.29 -14.38 -5.39
N GLN A 740 35.50 -15.34 -4.49
CA GLN A 740 34.96 -16.69 -4.64
C GLN A 740 33.44 -16.66 -4.70
N GLN A 741 32.77 -15.96 -3.78
CA GLN A 741 31.31 -15.82 -3.79
C GLN A 741 30.82 -15.24 -5.12
N CYS A 742 31.47 -14.19 -5.62
CA CYS A 742 31.12 -13.56 -6.89
C CYS A 742 31.33 -14.49 -8.09
N ALA A 743 32.47 -15.20 -8.16
CA ALA A 743 32.72 -16.18 -9.22
C ALA A 743 31.66 -17.27 -9.25
N ILE A 744 31.36 -17.87 -8.09
CA ILE A 744 30.37 -18.94 -7.98
C ILE A 744 28.97 -18.45 -8.37
N THR A 745 28.63 -17.22 -8.02
CA THR A 745 27.36 -16.60 -8.42
C THR A 745 27.22 -16.56 -9.94
N TYR A 746 28.20 -15.99 -10.64
CA TYR A 746 28.17 -15.87 -12.10
C TYR A 746 28.29 -17.22 -12.82
N CYS A 747 29.10 -18.14 -12.33
CA CYS A 747 29.19 -19.50 -12.88
C CYS A 747 27.89 -20.27 -12.70
N THR A 748 27.24 -20.17 -11.54
CA THR A 748 25.93 -20.78 -11.30
C THR A 748 24.85 -20.18 -12.18
N MET A 749 24.85 -18.86 -12.39
CA MET A 749 23.96 -18.22 -13.36
C MET A 749 24.19 -18.77 -14.77
N ARG A 750 25.45 -18.89 -15.22
CA ARG A 750 25.81 -19.46 -16.52
C ARG A 750 25.32 -20.89 -16.67
N ALA A 751 25.56 -21.73 -15.67
CA ALA A 751 25.21 -23.15 -15.69
C ALA A 751 23.69 -23.41 -15.77
N ALA A 752 22.87 -22.51 -15.23
CA ALA A 752 21.42 -22.69 -15.15
C ALA A 752 20.63 -22.07 -16.30
N ARG A 753 21.31 -21.57 -17.34
CA ARG A 753 20.66 -20.98 -18.51
C ARG A 753 19.95 -22.03 -19.38
N GLU A 754 18.84 -21.61 -19.96
CA GLU A 754 18.14 -22.34 -21.02
C GLU A 754 18.61 -21.83 -22.40
N GLU A 755 19.83 -22.18 -22.82
CA GLU A 755 20.40 -21.77 -24.11
C GLU A 755 21.05 -22.95 -24.84
N ALA A 756 21.30 -22.80 -26.15
CA ALA A 756 21.96 -23.81 -26.97
C ALA A 756 23.47 -23.86 -26.65
N GLY A 757 23.99 -25.02 -26.24
CA GLY A 757 25.39 -25.21 -25.86
C GLY A 757 25.54 -26.19 -24.70
N ASP A 758 26.74 -26.27 -24.12
CA ASP A 758 26.99 -26.95 -22.84
C ASP A 758 27.24 -25.89 -21.74
N PRO A 759 26.18 -25.39 -21.08
CA PRO A 759 26.30 -24.30 -20.11
C PRO A 759 27.15 -24.65 -18.89
N VAL A 760 27.34 -25.95 -18.60
CA VAL A 760 28.18 -26.42 -17.49
C VAL A 760 29.66 -26.33 -17.85
N ASP A 761 30.02 -26.73 -19.08
CA ASP A 761 31.38 -26.53 -19.59
C ASP A 761 31.73 -25.04 -19.65
N GLU A 762 30.81 -24.19 -20.13
CA GLU A 762 31.01 -22.74 -20.15
C GLU A 762 31.15 -22.13 -18.75
N ALA A 763 30.38 -22.62 -17.76
CA ALA A 763 30.53 -22.20 -16.38
C ALA A 763 31.89 -22.61 -15.78
N ALA A 764 32.42 -23.77 -16.18
CA ALA A 764 33.75 -24.21 -15.78
C ALA A 764 34.85 -23.35 -16.41
N ASP A 765 34.74 -23.01 -17.69
CA ASP A 765 35.66 -22.08 -18.36
C ASP A 765 35.64 -20.71 -17.68
N LEU A 766 34.45 -20.21 -17.36
CA LEU A 766 34.29 -18.96 -16.62
C LEU A 766 34.97 -19.00 -15.24
N TYR A 767 34.86 -20.13 -14.51
CA TYR A 767 35.54 -20.26 -13.22
C TYR A 767 37.07 -20.33 -13.37
N ARG A 768 37.59 -20.91 -14.46
CA ARG A 768 39.03 -20.86 -14.78
C ARG A 768 39.49 -19.43 -15.08
N SER A 769 38.70 -18.62 -15.79
CA SER A 769 38.97 -17.18 -15.94
C SER A 769 39.02 -16.47 -14.58
N ALA A 770 38.13 -16.83 -13.65
CA ALA A 770 38.14 -16.27 -12.30
C ALA A 770 39.43 -16.62 -11.53
N ILE A 771 39.87 -17.89 -11.60
CA ILE A 771 41.13 -18.34 -11.01
C ILE A 771 42.34 -17.62 -11.62
N ALA A 772 42.36 -17.45 -12.95
CA ALA A 772 43.44 -16.74 -13.63
C ALA A 772 43.53 -15.27 -13.17
N ALA A 773 42.38 -14.62 -12.95
CA ALA A 773 42.32 -13.24 -12.45
C ALA A 773 42.65 -13.13 -10.96
N VAL A 774 42.33 -14.15 -10.15
CA VAL A 774 42.54 -14.19 -8.70
C VAL A 774 43.14 -15.55 -8.32
N PRO A 775 44.48 -15.73 -8.43
CA PRO A 775 45.13 -17.03 -8.23
C PRO A 775 44.86 -17.68 -6.87
N ALA A 776 44.58 -16.88 -5.83
CA ALA A 776 44.20 -17.36 -4.51
C ALA A 776 42.94 -18.25 -4.52
N LEU A 777 42.07 -18.14 -5.55
CA LEU A 777 40.90 -18.99 -5.71
C LEU A 777 41.25 -20.44 -6.02
N ALA A 778 42.37 -20.71 -6.70
CA ALA A 778 42.82 -22.09 -6.98
C ALA A 778 43.09 -22.90 -5.72
N LEU A 779 43.45 -22.22 -4.63
CA LEU A 779 43.81 -22.82 -3.36
C LEU A 779 42.62 -22.93 -2.40
N ARG A 780 41.45 -22.38 -2.77
CA ARG A 780 40.25 -22.39 -1.93
C ARG A 780 39.22 -23.34 -2.49
N ARG A 781 38.75 -24.26 -1.63
CA ARG A 781 37.58 -25.08 -1.93
C ARG A 781 36.33 -24.21 -1.94
N ILE A 782 35.44 -24.48 -2.90
CA ILE A 782 34.13 -23.82 -2.99
C ILE A 782 33.34 -24.14 -1.73
N ASP A 783 32.95 -23.10 -0.99
CA ASP A 783 32.11 -23.25 0.19
C ASP A 783 30.68 -23.66 -0.24
N PRO A 784 30.10 -24.73 0.33
CA PRO A 784 28.73 -25.14 0.05
C PRO A 784 27.68 -24.05 0.29
N ALA A 785 27.91 -23.14 1.24
CA ALA A 785 27.05 -22.00 1.48
C ALA A 785 27.10 -20.99 0.32
N CYS A 786 28.26 -20.77 -0.30
CA CYS A 786 28.37 -19.92 -1.48
C CYS A 786 27.61 -20.51 -2.67
N ALA A 787 27.75 -21.83 -2.89
CA ALA A 787 27.05 -22.55 -3.94
C ALA A 787 25.52 -22.52 -3.77
N ALA A 788 25.03 -22.75 -2.54
CA ALA A 788 23.61 -22.69 -2.25
C ALA A 788 23.03 -21.28 -2.33
N ALA A 789 23.78 -20.26 -1.90
CA ALA A 789 23.35 -18.86 -2.01
C ALA A 789 23.19 -18.44 -3.47
N ALA A 790 24.17 -18.76 -4.32
CA ALA A 790 24.11 -18.50 -5.76
C ALA A 790 22.91 -19.18 -6.43
N ALA A 791 22.63 -20.43 -6.04
CA ALA A 791 21.50 -21.20 -6.58
C ALA A 791 20.11 -20.65 -6.19
N CYS A 792 20.01 -19.91 -5.09
CA CYS A 792 18.74 -19.38 -4.59
C CYS A 792 18.53 -17.90 -4.95
N GLY A 793 19.55 -17.06 -4.75
CA GLY A 793 19.43 -15.60 -4.83
C GLY A 793 19.51 -15.05 -6.24
N ASP A 794 20.42 -15.60 -7.06
CA ASP A 794 20.77 -15.03 -8.36
C ASP A 794 20.20 -15.80 -9.55
N LEU A 795 19.65 -16.97 -9.28
CA LEU A 795 19.08 -17.82 -10.30
C LEU A 795 17.80 -17.25 -10.98
N PRO A 796 17.04 -16.31 -10.38
CA PRO A 796 16.09 -15.48 -11.11
C PRO A 796 16.72 -14.67 -12.25
N TYR A 797 17.95 -14.17 -12.12
CA TYR A 797 18.63 -13.47 -13.22
C TYR A 797 19.03 -14.42 -14.37
N ALA A 798 19.26 -15.70 -14.06
CA ALA A 798 19.59 -16.72 -15.05
C ALA A 798 18.35 -17.17 -15.84
N ARG A 799 17.24 -17.44 -15.14
CA ARG A 799 16.02 -18.02 -15.73
C ARG A 799 14.89 -17.04 -16.00
N CYS A 800 14.97 -15.82 -15.47
CA CYS A 800 13.91 -14.80 -15.51
C CYS A 800 12.58 -15.26 -14.85
N ASP A 801 12.67 -16.00 -13.73
CA ASP A 801 11.55 -16.71 -13.08
C ASP A 801 11.32 -16.30 -11.60
N VAL A 802 10.16 -16.68 -11.03
CA VAL A 802 9.64 -16.29 -9.67
C VAL A 802 10.29 -17.10 -8.53
N PRO A 803 10.99 -16.51 -7.52
CA PRO A 803 11.51 -17.18 -6.31
C PRO A 803 10.56 -18.11 -5.53
N SER A 804 9.27 -17.80 -5.46
CA SER A 804 8.30 -18.62 -4.70
C SER A 804 7.92 -19.94 -5.38
N SER A 805 8.22 -20.12 -6.68
CA SER A 805 7.99 -21.39 -7.39
C SER A 805 9.18 -22.34 -7.37
N TRP A 806 10.26 -22.00 -6.68
CA TRP A 806 11.50 -22.78 -6.75
C TRP A 806 11.36 -24.10 -6.01
N SER A 807 10.79 -24.08 -4.80
CA SER A 807 10.48 -25.28 -4.06
C SER A 807 9.58 -26.27 -4.83
N THR A 808 8.77 -25.79 -5.79
CA THR A 808 7.87 -26.60 -6.61
C THR A 808 8.43 -26.97 -7.99
N ARG A 809 9.38 -26.20 -8.55
CA ARG A 809 10.01 -26.39 -9.87
C ARG A 809 11.43 -26.98 -9.78
N ALA A 810 11.77 -27.68 -8.70
CA ALA A 810 13.10 -28.26 -8.49
C ALA A 810 13.59 -29.12 -9.67
N GLU A 811 12.68 -29.80 -10.37
CA GLU A 811 12.99 -30.63 -11.55
C GLU A 811 13.57 -29.82 -12.72
N GLU A 812 13.31 -28.52 -12.78
CA GLU A 812 13.71 -27.67 -13.91
C GLU A 812 15.09 -27.04 -13.72
N TYR A 813 15.49 -26.73 -12.48
CA TYR A 813 16.74 -26.03 -12.18
C TYR A 813 17.76 -26.86 -11.40
N LEU A 814 17.35 -27.92 -10.69
CA LEU A 814 18.29 -28.71 -9.90
C LEU A 814 19.22 -29.59 -10.77
N PRO A 815 18.78 -30.21 -11.87
CA PRO A 815 19.68 -30.96 -12.75
C PRO A 815 20.89 -30.16 -13.27
N PRO A 816 20.74 -28.95 -13.85
CA PRO A 816 21.90 -28.18 -14.29
C PRO A 816 22.80 -27.72 -13.12
N LEU A 817 22.24 -27.44 -11.93
CA LEU A 817 23.03 -27.12 -10.74
C LEU A 817 23.87 -28.32 -10.26
N ILE A 818 23.30 -29.52 -10.25
CA ILE A 818 24.01 -30.75 -9.87
C ILE A 818 25.11 -31.06 -10.87
N ALA A 819 24.85 -30.88 -12.16
CA ALA A 819 25.87 -31.03 -13.20
C ALA A 819 27.03 -30.03 -12.98
N TRP A 820 26.71 -28.78 -12.66
CA TRP A 820 27.70 -27.76 -12.31
C TRP A 820 28.52 -28.11 -11.07
N TRP A 821 27.88 -28.51 -9.96
CA TRP A 821 28.59 -28.88 -8.73
C TRP A 821 29.41 -30.16 -8.91
N SER A 822 28.89 -31.14 -9.65
CA SER A 822 29.63 -32.34 -10.05
C SER A 822 30.88 -31.96 -10.85
N ARG A 823 30.76 -30.99 -11.77
CA ARG A 823 31.90 -30.49 -12.53
C ARG A 823 32.94 -29.81 -11.63
N CYS A 824 32.50 -29.01 -10.66
CA CYS A 824 33.40 -28.40 -9.67
C CYS A 824 34.19 -29.44 -8.86
N ILE A 825 33.55 -30.55 -8.48
CA ILE A 825 34.21 -31.66 -7.77
C ILE A 825 35.22 -32.35 -8.70
N ALA A 826 34.83 -32.64 -9.94
CA ALA A 826 35.71 -33.30 -10.92
C ALA A 826 36.97 -32.50 -11.26
N GLU A 827 36.86 -31.17 -11.30
CA GLU A 827 38.00 -30.26 -11.50
C GLU A 827 38.83 -30.01 -10.23
N GLY A 828 38.42 -30.59 -9.09
CA GLY A 828 39.10 -30.44 -7.81
C GLY A 828 38.91 -29.07 -7.15
N TRP A 829 37.88 -28.30 -7.53
CA TRP A 829 37.58 -27.00 -6.92
C TRP A 829 36.71 -27.11 -5.66
N ALA A 830 36.07 -28.26 -5.44
CA ALA A 830 35.19 -28.50 -4.32
C ALA A 830 35.45 -29.88 -3.68
N GLU A 831 35.02 -30.04 -2.44
CA GLU A 831 35.06 -31.34 -1.76
C GLU A 831 33.94 -32.26 -2.28
N PRO A 832 34.11 -33.59 -2.22
CA PRO A 832 33.14 -34.56 -2.75
C PRO A 832 31.72 -34.44 -2.15
N ASP A 833 31.59 -33.86 -0.96
CA ASP A 833 30.33 -33.68 -0.25
C ASP A 833 29.62 -32.34 -0.58
N LEU A 834 30.18 -31.52 -1.50
CA LEU A 834 29.61 -30.23 -1.90
C LEU A 834 28.13 -30.33 -2.24
N ILE A 835 27.73 -31.34 -3.02
CA ILE A 835 26.34 -31.48 -3.48
C ILE A 835 25.41 -31.69 -2.28
N ASP A 836 25.73 -32.61 -1.38
CA ASP A 836 24.91 -32.88 -0.20
C ASP A 836 24.84 -31.67 0.74
N ALA A 837 25.97 -31.00 0.97
CA ALA A 837 26.03 -29.82 1.82
C ALA A 837 25.30 -28.61 1.20
N ALA A 838 25.44 -28.39 -0.11
CA ALA A 838 24.77 -27.33 -0.85
C ALA A 838 23.26 -27.57 -0.92
N LEU A 839 22.81 -28.82 -1.16
CA LEU A 839 21.39 -29.19 -1.10
C LEU A 839 20.81 -28.95 0.29
N ALA A 840 21.51 -29.34 1.35
CA ALA A 840 21.06 -29.11 2.72
C ALA A 840 20.93 -27.61 3.04
N ARG A 841 21.84 -26.78 2.50
CA ARG A 841 21.78 -25.34 2.68
C ARG A 841 20.70 -24.68 1.81
N LEU A 842 20.58 -25.09 0.56
CA LEU A 842 19.56 -24.64 -0.39
C LEU A 842 18.16 -24.94 0.13
N ALA A 843 17.94 -26.15 0.68
CA ALA A 843 16.68 -26.54 1.30
C ALA A 843 16.23 -25.58 2.41
N ARG A 844 17.15 -24.91 3.12
CA ARG A 844 16.82 -23.88 4.11
C ARG A 844 16.52 -22.52 3.49
N LEU A 845 17.17 -22.19 2.37
CA LEU A 845 17.06 -20.89 1.70
C LEU A 845 15.77 -20.75 0.87
N ILE A 846 15.27 -21.85 0.32
CA ILE A 846 14.07 -21.85 -0.56
C ILE A 846 12.74 -22.06 0.19
N LEU A 847 12.76 -22.16 1.52
CA LEU A 847 11.53 -22.30 2.32
C LEU A 847 10.73 -21.01 2.27
N ASP A 848 9.42 -21.12 2.03
CA ASP A 848 8.53 -19.99 2.26
C ASP A 848 8.41 -19.72 3.76
N ALA A 849 8.65 -18.48 4.17
CA ALA A 849 8.50 -18.06 5.56
C ALA A 849 7.07 -18.27 6.09
N ARG A 850 6.05 -18.27 5.22
CA ARG A 850 4.66 -18.61 5.59
C ARG A 850 4.54 -20.09 5.96
N ASP A 851 5.15 -20.99 5.20
CA ASP A 851 5.13 -22.43 5.49
C ASP A 851 5.83 -22.72 6.82
N VAL A 852 6.94 -22.04 7.10
CA VAL A 852 7.64 -22.12 8.39
C VAL A 852 6.73 -21.66 9.54
N ALA A 853 6.03 -20.53 9.38
CA ALA A 853 5.09 -20.04 10.38
C ALA A 853 3.94 -21.04 10.61
N ASP A 854 3.34 -21.57 9.54
CA ASP A 854 2.26 -22.55 9.63
C ASP A 854 2.70 -23.87 10.28
N ALA A 855 3.94 -24.32 10.00
CA ALA A 855 4.55 -25.49 10.61
C ALA A 855 4.90 -25.28 12.08
N MET A 856 5.38 -24.09 12.46
CA MET A 856 5.62 -23.73 13.87
C MET A 856 4.34 -23.86 14.67
N VAL A 857 3.23 -23.31 14.15
CA VAL A 857 1.93 -23.42 14.82
C VAL A 857 1.41 -24.87 14.82
N GLN A 858 1.73 -25.68 13.80
CA GLN A 858 1.35 -27.10 13.73
C GLN A 858 2.12 -27.96 14.74
N SER A 859 3.37 -27.58 15.02
CA SER A 859 4.25 -28.29 15.97
C SER A 859 3.91 -28.06 17.44
N LEU A 860 2.90 -27.22 17.73
CA LEU A 860 2.46 -26.95 19.09
C LEU A 860 1.89 -28.23 19.74
N PRO A 861 2.30 -28.59 20.97
CA PRO A 861 1.74 -29.74 21.68
C PRO A 861 0.20 -29.70 21.78
N ALA A 862 -0.44 -30.88 21.77
CA ALA A 862 -1.87 -30.97 22.00
C ALA A 862 -2.22 -30.39 23.38
N GLY A 863 -3.21 -29.49 23.43
CA GLY A 863 -3.61 -28.81 24.67
C GLY A 863 -2.74 -27.62 25.09
N THR A 864 -1.85 -27.13 24.22
CA THR A 864 -1.01 -25.94 24.51
C THR A 864 -1.84 -24.72 24.90
N SER A 865 -2.96 -24.46 24.21
CA SER A 865 -3.88 -23.37 24.54
C SER A 865 -4.61 -23.53 25.88
N SER A 866 -4.67 -24.75 26.42
CA SER A 866 -5.27 -25.03 27.74
C SER A 866 -4.26 -25.06 28.89
N ALA A 867 -2.96 -25.14 28.59
CA ALA A 867 -1.89 -25.22 29.60
C ALA A 867 -1.40 -23.84 30.06
N GLY A 868 -1.46 -22.82 29.20
CA GLY A 868 -1.05 -21.44 29.50
C GLY A 868 -0.98 -20.57 28.24
N PRO A 869 -0.51 -19.31 28.34
CA PRO A 869 -0.54 -18.38 27.23
C PRO A 869 0.50 -18.73 26.15
N LEU A 870 0.09 -18.57 24.89
CA LEU A 870 1.00 -18.65 23.76
C LEU A 870 1.67 -17.29 23.55
N ILE A 871 2.99 -17.23 23.45
CA ILE A 871 3.73 -15.97 23.38
C ILE A 871 4.58 -15.95 22.12
N VAL A 872 4.34 -14.98 21.22
CA VAL A 872 5.21 -14.69 20.09
C VAL A 872 6.30 -13.74 20.54
N TYR A 873 7.54 -14.23 20.64
CA TYR A 873 8.72 -13.46 21.00
C TYR A 873 9.39 -12.95 19.70
N GLY A 874 9.48 -11.63 19.54
CA GLY A 874 9.95 -10.90 18.36
C GLY A 874 8.82 -10.54 17.39
N TRP A 875 8.54 -9.24 17.22
CA TRP A 875 7.44 -8.66 16.43
C TRP A 875 7.86 -8.20 15.01
N GLY A 876 9.01 -8.68 14.53
CA GLY A 876 9.51 -8.47 13.17
C GLY A 876 8.66 -9.12 12.07
N ARG A 877 9.23 -9.26 10.86
CA ARG A 877 8.56 -9.90 9.71
C ARG A 877 8.03 -11.30 10.06
N ASN A 878 8.86 -12.13 10.68
CA ASN A 878 8.51 -13.50 11.07
C ASN A 878 7.44 -13.54 12.16
N GLY A 879 7.52 -12.63 13.14
CA GLY A 879 6.51 -12.48 14.19
C GLY A 879 5.13 -12.16 13.63
N ARG A 880 5.05 -11.29 12.61
CA ARG A 880 3.79 -11.00 11.90
C ARG A 880 3.27 -12.18 11.09
N LEU A 881 4.15 -12.98 10.48
CA LEU A 881 3.75 -14.21 9.80
C LEU A 881 3.23 -15.28 10.79
N LEU A 882 3.84 -15.39 11.96
CA LEU A 882 3.34 -16.25 13.04
C LEU A 882 2.00 -15.77 13.58
N ALA A 883 1.86 -14.47 13.80
CA ALA A 883 0.59 -13.87 14.20
C ALA A 883 -0.52 -14.18 13.19
N ASP A 884 -0.24 -14.01 11.90
CA ASP A 884 -1.16 -14.38 10.82
C ASP A 884 -1.52 -15.88 10.85
N ALA A 885 -0.52 -16.76 10.98
CA ALA A 885 -0.74 -18.21 11.09
C ALA A 885 -1.56 -18.61 12.32
N LEU A 886 -1.32 -17.98 13.47
CA LEU A 886 -2.05 -18.20 14.72
C LEU A 886 -3.49 -17.69 14.64
N SER A 887 -3.68 -16.48 14.13
CA SER A 887 -4.99 -15.88 13.91
C SER A 887 -5.83 -16.71 12.94
N ARG A 888 -5.25 -17.24 11.86
CA ARG A 888 -5.93 -18.16 10.93
C ARG A 888 -6.43 -19.44 11.62
N ARG A 889 -5.78 -19.87 12.70
CA ARG A 889 -6.15 -21.06 13.47
C ARG A 889 -6.94 -20.75 14.74
N GLY A 890 -7.35 -19.50 14.94
CA GLY A 890 -8.10 -19.08 16.13
C GLY A 890 -7.31 -19.23 17.44
N MET A 891 -5.98 -19.28 17.38
CA MET A 891 -5.15 -19.45 18.57
C MET A 891 -4.81 -18.09 19.18
N PRO A 892 -5.32 -17.74 20.37
CA PRO A 892 -4.97 -16.48 21.02
C PRO A 892 -3.51 -16.49 21.45
N PHE A 893 -2.84 -15.35 21.31
CA PHE A 893 -1.43 -15.20 21.66
C PHE A 893 -1.13 -13.81 22.23
N LEU A 894 -0.02 -13.74 22.95
CA LEU A 894 0.59 -12.53 23.45
C LEU A 894 1.86 -12.22 22.64
N ILE A 895 2.29 -10.96 22.62
CA ILE A 895 3.53 -10.53 21.95
C ILE A 895 4.53 -10.07 22.98
N HIS A 896 5.79 -10.46 22.79
CA HIS A 896 6.92 -9.89 23.50
C HIS A 896 8.00 -9.48 22.50
N ASP A 897 8.57 -8.28 22.64
CA ASP A 897 9.74 -7.86 21.84
C ASP A 897 10.69 -7.04 22.71
N ASP A 898 11.99 -7.17 22.48
CA ASP A 898 13.02 -6.41 23.17
C ASP A 898 13.28 -5.04 22.52
N ALA A 899 12.86 -4.89 21.26
CA ALA A 899 12.95 -3.64 20.53
C ALA A 899 11.66 -2.81 20.74
N PRO A 900 11.75 -1.48 20.85
CA PRO A 900 10.58 -0.60 20.88
C PRO A 900 9.95 -0.56 19.48
N ILE A 901 9.14 -1.56 19.19
CA ILE A 901 8.24 -1.62 18.04
C ILE A 901 6.86 -1.71 18.65
N ASP A 902 6.01 -0.68 18.48
CA ASP A 902 4.64 -0.72 18.96
C ASP A 902 3.86 -1.78 18.16
N PRO A 903 3.48 -2.94 18.76
CA PRO A 903 2.57 -3.83 18.08
C PRO A 903 1.20 -3.17 17.95
N PRO A 904 0.38 -3.58 16.96
CA PRO A 904 -0.99 -3.09 16.85
C PRO A 904 -1.72 -3.20 18.19
N ALA A 905 -2.46 -2.14 18.58
CA ALA A 905 -3.18 -2.09 19.85
C ALA A 905 -4.21 -3.22 20.05
N SER A 906 -4.53 -3.96 18.98
CA SER A 906 -5.39 -5.15 18.98
C SER A 906 -4.71 -6.42 19.50
N LEU A 907 -3.40 -6.41 19.75
CA LEU A 907 -2.65 -7.57 20.22
C LEU A 907 -2.11 -7.33 21.63
N SER A 908 -2.33 -8.31 22.50
CA SER A 908 -1.95 -8.23 23.90
C SER A 908 -0.45 -8.43 24.08
N LEU A 909 0.17 -7.61 24.94
CA LEU A 909 1.59 -7.74 25.30
C LEU A 909 1.79 -8.77 26.41
N ALA A 910 2.81 -9.60 26.29
CA ALA A 910 3.23 -10.54 27.32
C ALA A 910 4.01 -9.80 28.42
N SER A 911 3.61 -10.02 29.66
CA SER A 911 4.34 -9.53 30.83
C SER A 911 5.55 -10.42 31.17
N PRO A 912 6.51 -9.94 31.98
CA PRO A 912 7.60 -10.78 32.49
C PRO A 912 7.12 -12.03 33.27
N ALA A 913 5.94 -11.96 33.88
CA ALA A 913 5.33 -13.10 34.57
C ALA A 913 4.83 -14.17 33.58
N ASP A 914 4.29 -13.76 32.42
CA ASP A 914 3.83 -14.67 31.38
C ASP A 914 4.99 -15.48 30.78
N LEU A 915 6.15 -14.85 30.62
CA LEU A 915 7.37 -15.50 30.13
C LEU A 915 7.94 -16.54 31.12
N SER A 916 7.63 -16.41 32.40
CA SER A 916 8.15 -17.27 33.47
C SER A 916 7.18 -18.38 33.88
N ASN A 917 5.97 -18.40 33.31
CA ASN A 917 4.92 -19.36 33.66
C ASN A 917 5.20 -20.76 33.05
N PRO A 918 5.19 -21.85 33.85
CA PRO A 918 5.36 -23.22 33.39
C PRO A 918 4.41 -23.69 32.30
N GLY A 919 3.21 -23.11 32.24
CA GLY A 919 2.18 -23.45 31.25
C GLY A 919 2.31 -22.69 29.94
N SER A 920 3.15 -21.64 29.89
CA SER A 920 3.32 -20.84 28.69
C SER A 920 4.09 -21.60 27.62
N HIS A 921 3.73 -21.34 26.36
CA HIS A 921 4.51 -21.81 25.22
C HIS A 921 5.01 -20.62 24.40
N ILE A 922 6.32 -20.52 24.26
CA ILE A 922 6.97 -19.37 23.62
C ILE A 922 7.37 -19.75 22.19
N LEU A 923 6.82 -19.02 21.22
CA LEU A 923 7.19 -19.04 19.82
C LEU A 923 8.24 -17.96 19.55
N ILE A 924 9.49 -18.37 19.38
CA ILE A 924 10.60 -17.44 19.14
C ILE A 924 10.72 -17.23 17.63
N SER A 925 10.34 -16.05 17.15
CA SER A 925 10.27 -15.70 15.71
C SER A 925 11.58 -15.23 15.06
N PRO A 926 12.54 -14.63 15.80
CA PRO A 926 13.84 -14.26 15.23
C PRO A 926 14.61 -15.47 14.72
N LEU A 927 15.35 -15.27 13.63
CA LEU A 927 16.17 -16.32 13.00
C LEU A 927 17.37 -16.71 13.89
N ASP A 928 17.96 -15.72 14.56
CA ASP A 928 19.02 -15.90 15.55
C ASP A 928 18.42 -15.81 16.95
N ASP A 929 18.15 -16.96 17.54
CA ASP A 929 17.47 -17.08 18.82
C ASP A 929 18.40 -17.34 20.01
N HIS A 930 19.71 -17.47 19.79
CA HIS A 930 20.67 -17.84 20.85
C HIS A 930 20.70 -16.82 21.98
N ALA A 931 20.81 -15.52 21.66
CA ALA A 931 20.79 -14.46 22.66
C ALA A 931 19.44 -14.33 23.38
N ILE A 932 18.33 -14.74 22.74
CA ILE A 932 17.00 -14.80 23.38
C ILE A 932 16.96 -15.98 24.35
N LEU A 933 17.49 -17.14 23.95
CA LEU A 933 17.56 -18.34 24.79
C LEU A 933 18.43 -18.14 26.04
N GLU A 934 19.59 -17.51 25.91
CA GLU A 934 20.47 -17.19 27.03
C GLU A 934 19.81 -16.25 28.04
N ARG A 935 19.09 -15.22 27.55
CA ARG A 935 18.35 -14.27 28.41
C ARG A 935 17.12 -14.87 29.06
N LEU A 936 16.39 -15.72 28.33
CA LEU A 936 15.31 -16.51 28.93
C LEU A 936 15.85 -17.50 29.99
N GLY A 937 17.13 -17.87 29.92
CA GLY A 937 17.91 -18.50 31.00
C GLY A 937 17.16 -19.55 31.82
N ASN A 938 17.23 -19.42 33.16
CA ASN A 938 16.57 -20.26 34.18
C ASN A 938 15.06 -19.97 34.38
N ALA A 939 14.36 -19.25 33.48
CA ALA A 939 12.89 -19.24 33.44
C ALA A 939 12.37 -20.60 32.91
N SER A 940 12.80 -21.69 33.56
CA SER A 940 13.07 -23.00 32.96
C SER A 940 11.86 -23.94 32.89
N ARG A 941 10.64 -23.41 32.79
CA ARG A 941 9.43 -24.26 32.81
C ARG A 941 8.49 -24.06 31.61
N ALA A 942 8.57 -22.93 30.90
CA ALA A 942 7.80 -22.72 29.67
C ALA A 942 8.36 -23.54 28.50
N SER A 943 7.48 -24.20 27.74
CA SER A 943 7.83 -24.89 26.49
C SER A 943 8.12 -23.89 25.37
N ARG A 944 8.96 -24.27 24.40
CA ARG A 944 9.49 -23.34 23.40
C ARG A 944 9.53 -23.97 22.01
N THR A 945 9.05 -23.24 21.01
CA THR A 945 9.27 -23.57 19.59
C THR A 945 10.05 -22.44 18.94
N ARG A 946 11.11 -22.81 18.23
CA ARG A 946 12.06 -21.88 17.64
C ARG A 946 11.87 -21.84 16.13
N TRP A 947 11.85 -20.64 15.55
CA TRP A 947 11.84 -20.48 14.10
C TRP A 947 13.01 -21.21 13.45
N SER A 948 14.21 -21.06 14.00
CA SER A 948 15.43 -21.75 13.54
C SER A 948 15.28 -23.29 13.55
N ALA A 949 14.63 -23.86 14.55
CA ALA A 949 14.44 -25.31 14.69
C ALA A 949 13.40 -25.85 13.69
N VAL A 950 12.31 -25.12 13.45
CA VAL A 950 11.30 -25.53 12.46
C VAL A 950 11.83 -25.36 11.04
N VAL A 951 12.60 -24.30 10.76
CA VAL A 951 13.37 -24.18 9.52
C VAL A 951 14.27 -25.41 9.33
N ALA A 952 15.00 -25.83 10.37
CA ALA A 952 15.86 -27.02 10.28
C ALA A 952 15.05 -28.30 9.99
N HIS A 953 13.89 -28.48 10.62
CA HIS A 953 13.02 -29.63 10.41
C HIS A 953 12.42 -29.66 8.99
N LEU A 954 11.81 -28.56 8.55
CA LEU A 954 11.24 -28.46 7.20
C LEU A 954 12.31 -28.58 6.12
N ALA A 955 13.49 -27.99 6.34
CA ALA A 955 14.60 -28.15 5.42
C ALA A 955 15.05 -29.61 5.30
N GLN A 956 14.99 -30.41 6.37
CA GLN A 956 15.27 -31.86 6.27
C GLN A 956 14.22 -32.59 5.42
N GLN A 957 12.93 -32.22 5.54
CA GLN A 957 11.87 -32.78 4.71
C GLN A 957 12.05 -32.38 3.23
N HIS A 958 12.34 -31.10 2.96
CA HIS A 958 12.64 -30.61 1.62
C HIS A 958 13.90 -31.23 1.04
N LEU A 959 14.94 -31.46 1.86
CA LEU A 959 16.17 -32.11 1.44
C LEU A 959 15.90 -33.51 0.89
N ALA A 960 14.97 -34.28 1.49
CA ALA A 960 14.58 -35.59 0.95
C ALA A 960 13.98 -35.46 -0.46
N ARG A 961 13.12 -34.46 -0.69
CA ARG A 961 12.56 -34.17 -2.02
C ARG A 961 13.62 -33.73 -3.02
N LEU A 962 14.49 -32.79 -2.64
CA LEU A 962 15.58 -32.33 -3.51
C LEU A 962 16.53 -33.47 -3.86
N ARG A 963 16.84 -34.35 -2.90
CA ARG A 963 17.61 -35.58 -3.16
C ARG A 963 16.91 -36.51 -4.13
N HIS A 964 15.60 -36.70 -4.00
CA HIS A 964 14.85 -37.53 -4.96
C HIS A 964 14.99 -36.99 -6.39
N VAL A 965 14.81 -35.67 -6.58
CA VAL A 965 15.02 -35.02 -7.89
C VAL A 965 16.47 -35.18 -8.36
N ALA A 966 17.44 -35.03 -7.45
CA ALA A 966 18.86 -35.21 -7.76
C ALA A 966 19.21 -36.62 -8.23
N HIS A 967 18.60 -37.66 -7.64
CA HIS A 967 18.81 -39.05 -8.03
C HIS A 967 18.05 -39.43 -9.31
N ALA A 968 16.94 -38.76 -9.60
CA ALA A 968 16.14 -38.97 -10.81
C ALA A 968 16.70 -38.22 -12.03
N ALA A 969 17.49 -37.18 -11.83
CA ALA A 969 18.20 -36.51 -12.91
C ALA A 969 19.17 -37.50 -13.56
N PRO A 970 19.16 -37.66 -14.90
CA PRO A 970 20.14 -38.50 -15.58
C PRO A 970 21.54 -37.92 -15.33
N MET A 971 22.29 -38.55 -14.44
CA MET A 971 23.74 -38.36 -14.34
C MET A 971 24.31 -38.80 -15.68
N ASN A 972 24.59 -37.85 -16.57
CA ASN A 972 25.10 -38.13 -17.90
C ASN A 972 26.44 -38.87 -17.73
N PRO A 973 26.51 -40.21 -17.92
CA PRO A 973 27.72 -40.98 -17.69
C PRO A 973 28.53 -40.92 -18.98
N GLY A 974 29.04 -39.72 -19.29
CA GLY A 974 29.41 -39.35 -20.64
C GLY A 974 30.62 -38.44 -20.73
N LYS A 975 31.66 -38.72 -19.94
CA LYS A 975 33.09 -38.48 -20.25
C LYS A 975 33.91 -39.01 -19.07
N ALA A 976 33.98 -40.33 -18.98
CA ALA A 976 35.13 -40.95 -18.34
C ALA A 976 36.37 -40.48 -19.10
N VAL A 977 37.13 -39.53 -18.52
CA VAL A 977 38.51 -39.33 -18.91
C VAL A 977 39.21 -40.63 -18.56
N GLY A 978 39.64 -41.36 -19.59
CA GLY A 978 40.34 -42.62 -19.44
C GLY A 978 41.60 -42.41 -18.60
N ALA A 979 41.55 -42.84 -17.33
CA ALA A 979 42.75 -43.21 -16.62
C ALA A 979 43.20 -44.55 -17.22
N GLN A 980 44.14 -44.48 -18.16
CA GLN A 980 44.99 -45.61 -18.51
C GLN A 980 45.60 -46.13 -17.21
N ALA A 981 45.26 -47.37 -16.89
CA ALA A 981 46.09 -48.21 -16.04
C ALA A 981 47.39 -48.46 -16.81
N ASP A 982 48.51 -48.01 -16.24
CA ASP A 982 49.81 -48.61 -16.44
C ASP A 982 50.58 -48.58 -15.11
N ASN A 983 51.28 -49.70 -14.88
CA ASN A 983 52.06 -50.13 -13.71
C ASN A 983 52.74 -49.06 -12.84
#